data_AF-A0A364V7Q8-F1
#
_entry.id   AF-A0A364V7Q8-F1
#
_cell.length_a   1.000
_cell.length_b   1.000
_cell.length_c   1.000
_cell.angle_alpha   90.00
_cell.angle_beta   90.00
_cell.angle_gamma   90.00
#
_symmetry.space_group_name_H-M   'P 1'
#
loop_
_entity.id
_entity.type
_entity.pdbx_description
1 polymer ?
#
loop_
_entity_poly.entity_id
_entity_poly.type
_entity_poly.pdbx_seq_one_letter_code
_entity_poly.pdbx_strand_id
1 'polypeptide(L)'
;MAQRGKLKVYLGFAPGVGKTCAMLSEAHDLQARGHDVLIGLVEDHGRERTRKLVEGLPVLPRLEYAHRGGTYTELDVEAALEAHPEIILVDELAHTVVGYGEVSDTRSGESKRWHDVYTLLDAGIDVISTMNIQHLESLNDVVAAVTGTRQRETVPDQVLRDADEIELVDLSPDALRIRLARGEVYRQEQAEAALAKYFRVGNLTALRELALLWLADKVDEGLERYRADQEIQETWPTRERVVVSVQANTSAERLIRRGARITGRVAGREMFVVHVAGDDDGLRSDVPRVLKRLQSMTESLGGEWRVLVGDDVPETLLQFARNINASQLVIGFSGRIRSMFGGGTSKRIIDGSGPIDVHIVSTNAPIRENPGSAEPSPIPSAKKGTGGLALLGLSPSESKPIAARPAARPPALGTTGSQSARSTVRRRSKVSLKKRLSTPRPLKWRSRFSGELRLSPSRRLIGWLIGVLGPILLTAAVVPFEPALRYLGAILLGYLTIAVFAGLAAGIWPAMVCVLLGTLLANWFLTQPVHTLTVTEPENIVQLILFAIIAASVSWIVHVAERRQSLATQRLGQAVVLSDLARGVINEGDNLNQLLQRLRQTFALKRVDLQRYVPERKKWVTIETTSEDGISAPWDGGKDPVRVRASQGLRIVVGGRQLSPADLAMIEAHGARITAIIDRQQMEAMRRATAALEAGNRVGTALLAAVSHDLRTPLAGIKAAVSSLSMDDVELDEESRKILIETIESSADRLETVVGNLLDMSRLRSNAVSVQRRVLPVTEVLEAVQNELPEAAGHMDVDVDPETLAVLGDAGLVQRIIANIVVNGRKYAPQSRLTVLARPGGVLGESEASGAAVEIRMIDHGPGIPEGMMQDVFTPFQRLGDQTATTNGLGLGLAVARGFAEAMGGTLAAEQTPGGGATLVLELPRATEADVAENDRERAEA
;
A
#
# COMPACT_ATOMS: atom_id res chain seq x y z
N MET A 1 -25.83 -32.76 14.90
CA MET A 1 -25.28 -32.06 16.08
C MET A 1 -26.01 -30.73 16.16
N ALA A 2 -26.32 -30.23 17.36
CA ALA A 2 -26.85 -28.88 17.51
C ALA A 2 -25.83 -27.87 16.97
N GLN A 3 -26.31 -26.73 16.47
CA GLN A 3 -25.44 -25.65 16.04
C GLN A 3 -24.97 -24.91 17.30
N ARG A 4 -23.66 -24.72 17.44
CA ARG A 4 -23.08 -23.92 18.53
C ARG A 4 -23.55 -22.48 18.41
N GLY A 5 -23.83 -21.84 19.52
CA GLY A 5 -24.09 -20.40 19.60
C GLY A 5 -22.85 -19.60 19.24
N LYS A 6 -23.05 -18.32 18.91
CA LYS A 6 -22.02 -17.38 18.48
C LYS A 6 -21.58 -16.45 19.60
N LEU A 7 -20.30 -16.09 19.58
CA LEU A 7 -19.72 -15.14 20.53
C LEU A 7 -19.42 -13.80 19.84
N LYS A 8 -20.08 -12.74 20.29
CA LYS A 8 -19.72 -11.35 19.97
C LYS A 8 -19.01 -10.70 21.16
N VAL A 9 -17.84 -10.09 20.95
CA VAL A 9 -17.08 -9.40 22.00
C VAL A 9 -16.88 -7.92 21.69
N TYR A 10 -17.44 -7.07 22.56
CA TYR A 10 -17.11 -5.66 22.61
C TYR A 10 -15.74 -5.45 23.28
N LEU A 11 -14.72 -5.21 22.46
CA LEU A 11 -13.34 -4.99 22.87
C LEU A 11 -13.09 -3.49 23.10
N GLY A 12 -12.31 -3.15 24.12
CA GLY A 12 -11.86 -1.77 24.33
C GLY A 12 -10.46 -1.70 24.92
N PHE A 13 -9.78 -0.57 24.75
CA PHE A 13 -8.40 -0.42 25.21
C PHE A 13 -8.28 -0.11 26.71
N ALA A 14 -9.34 0.38 27.35
CA ALA A 14 -9.36 0.74 28.76
C ALA A 14 -10.79 0.73 29.35
N PRO A 15 -10.93 0.66 30.68
CA PRO A 15 -12.21 0.91 31.35
C PRO A 15 -12.77 2.31 31.01
N GLY A 16 -14.09 2.42 30.87
CA GLY A 16 -14.77 3.70 30.63
C GLY A 16 -14.93 4.12 29.16
N VAL A 17 -14.32 3.43 28.20
CA VAL A 17 -14.46 3.78 26.76
C VAL A 17 -15.92 3.71 26.27
N GLY A 18 -16.70 2.76 26.76
CA GLY A 18 -18.14 2.65 26.46
C GLY A 18 -18.69 1.24 26.29
N LYS A 19 -17.86 0.18 26.34
CA LYS A 19 -18.20 -1.22 26.00
C LYS A 19 -19.58 -1.70 26.47
N THR A 20 -19.83 -1.67 27.77
CA THR A 20 -21.12 -2.08 28.37
C THR A 20 -22.31 -1.28 27.82
N CYS A 21 -22.14 0.01 27.53
CA CYS A 21 -23.20 0.81 26.92
C CYS A 21 -23.41 0.47 25.45
N ALA A 22 -22.37 0.07 24.70
CA ALA A 22 -22.52 -0.40 23.32
C ALA A 22 -23.29 -1.73 23.29
N MET A 23 -22.86 -2.69 24.12
CA MET A 23 -23.54 -3.99 24.31
C MET A 23 -25.02 -3.83 24.68
N LEU A 24 -25.35 -2.94 25.64
CA LEU A 24 -26.74 -2.70 26.01
C LEU A 24 -27.53 -1.99 24.90
N SER A 25 -26.94 -1.05 24.15
CA SER A 25 -27.62 -0.44 23.01
C SER A 25 -27.95 -1.46 21.91
N GLU A 26 -27.00 -2.34 21.58
CA GLU A 26 -27.25 -3.43 20.62
C GLU A 26 -28.33 -4.39 21.12
N ALA A 27 -28.36 -4.70 22.42
CA ALA A 27 -29.41 -5.50 23.05
C ALA A 27 -30.81 -4.88 22.89
N HIS A 28 -30.95 -3.57 23.09
CA HIS A 28 -32.21 -2.86 22.80
C HIS A 28 -32.58 -2.93 21.32
N ASP A 29 -31.62 -2.74 20.41
CA ASP A 29 -31.86 -2.84 18.97
C ASP A 29 -32.26 -4.27 18.54
N LEU A 30 -31.74 -5.31 19.20
CA LEU A 30 -32.09 -6.72 18.98
C LEU A 30 -33.49 -7.03 19.53
N GLN A 31 -33.79 -6.61 20.76
CA GLN A 31 -35.13 -6.75 21.37
C GLN A 31 -36.21 -6.02 20.55
N ALA A 32 -35.91 -4.82 20.05
CA ALA A 32 -36.80 -4.05 19.16
C ALA A 32 -37.03 -4.72 17.79
N ARG A 33 -36.10 -5.59 17.35
CA ARG A 33 -36.26 -6.46 16.17
C ARG A 33 -37.00 -7.76 16.46
N GLY A 34 -37.34 -8.03 17.72
CA GLY A 34 -38.09 -9.22 18.16
C GLY A 34 -37.25 -10.43 18.54
N HIS A 35 -35.94 -10.26 18.74
CA HIS A 35 -35.07 -11.32 19.28
C HIS A 35 -35.28 -11.50 20.78
N ASP A 36 -35.08 -12.72 21.28
CA ASP A 36 -35.18 -13.02 22.71
C ASP A 36 -33.84 -12.76 23.41
N VAL A 37 -33.73 -11.58 24.03
CA VAL A 37 -32.49 -11.06 24.63
C VAL A 37 -32.60 -11.01 26.15
N LEU A 38 -31.70 -11.72 26.85
CA LEU A 38 -31.64 -11.79 28.31
C LEU A 38 -30.34 -11.16 28.86
N ILE A 39 -30.45 -10.37 29.92
CA ILE A 39 -29.27 -9.95 30.69
C ILE A 39 -28.94 -11.05 31.70
N GLY A 40 -27.85 -11.79 31.44
CA GLY A 40 -27.28 -12.72 32.42
C GLY A 40 -26.50 -11.96 33.50
N LEU A 41 -25.53 -11.14 33.09
CA LEU A 41 -24.71 -10.34 33.99
C LEU A 41 -24.19 -9.06 33.33
N VAL A 42 -24.41 -7.90 33.96
CA VAL A 42 -23.98 -6.57 33.48
C VAL A 42 -23.49 -5.70 34.63
N GLU A 43 -22.27 -5.19 34.57
CA GLU A 43 -21.72 -4.33 35.64
C GLU A 43 -21.99 -2.85 35.38
N ASP A 44 -22.94 -2.27 36.13
CA ASP A 44 -23.21 -0.83 36.05
C ASP A 44 -22.12 0.01 36.76
N HIS A 45 -21.39 -0.58 37.70
CA HIS A 45 -20.44 0.06 38.64
C HIS A 45 -20.94 1.39 39.24
N GLY A 46 -22.24 1.52 39.46
CA GLY A 46 -22.90 2.73 39.96
C GLY A 46 -23.27 3.78 38.89
N ARG A 47 -23.01 3.55 37.60
CA ARG A 47 -23.20 4.55 36.52
C ARG A 47 -24.66 4.67 36.11
N GLU A 48 -25.26 5.83 36.37
CA GLU A 48 -26.68 6.12 36.08
C GLU A 48 -27.08 5.85 34.61
N ARG A 49 -26.23 6.26 33.65
CA ARG A 49 -26.49 6.02 32.22
C ARG A 49 -26.48 4.54 31.85
N THR A 50 -25.65 3.72 32.49
CA THR A 50 -25.63 2.26 32.24
C THR A 50 -26.85 1.60 32.88
N ARG A 51 -27.25 2.03 34.08
CA ARG A 51 -28.48 1.55 34.74
C ARG A 51 -29.74 1.83 33.92
N LYS A 52 -29.88 3.05 33.38
CA LYS A 52 -30.96 3.43 32.46
C LYS A 52 -30.99 2.63 31.15
N LEU A 53 -29.88 1.99 30.76
CA LEU A 53 -29.83 1.07 29.61
C LEU A 53 -30.11 -0.39 29.99
N VAL A 54 -30.10 -0.75 31.28
CA VAL A 54 -30.57 -2.05 31.78
C VAL A 54 -32.10 -2.05 31.93
N GLU A 55 -32.71 -0.90 32.22
CA GLU A 55 -34.16 -0.71 32.23
C GLU A 55 -34.77 -1.10 30.87
N GLY A 56 -35.79 -1.98 30.87
CA GLY A 56 -36.50 -2.48 29.68
C GLY A 56 -36.06 -3.85 29.16
N LEU A 57 -34.85 -4.31 29.51
CA LEU A 57 -34.36 -5.65 29.19
C LEU A 57 -34.68 -6.62 30.34
N PRO A 58 -35.05 -7.89 30.08
CA PRO A 58 -35.23 -8.88 31.13
C PRO A 58 -33.87 -9.24 31.75
N VAL A 59 -33.85 -9.46 33.06
CA VAL A 59 -32.61 -9.68 33.83
C VAL A 59 -32.72 -10.98 34.64
N LEU A 60 -31.72 -11.84 34.51
CA LEU A 60 -31.57 -13.05 35.30
C LEU A 60 -31.18 -12.70 36.76
N PRO A 61 -31.77 -13.37 37.77
CA PRO A 61 -31.26 -13.29 39.15
C PRO A 61 -29.79 -13.70 39.22
N ARG A 62 -29.01 -13.03 40.07
CA ARG A 62 -27.59 -13.34 40.30
C ARG A 62 -27.42 -14.26 41.50
N LEU A 63 -26.41 -15.11 41.46
CA LEU A 63 -25.98 -15.90 42.62
C LEU A 63 -25.16 -15.03 43.58
N GLU A 64 -25.49 -15.04 44.87
CA GLU A 64 -24.75 -14.31 45.91
C GLU A 64 -23.81 -15.24 46.70
N TYR A 65 -22.52 -14.91 46.74
CA TYR A 65 -21.50 -15.64 47.48
C TYR A 65 -20.85 -14.76 48.55
N ALA A 66 -20.83 -15.24 49.80
CA ALA A 66 -20.09 -14.62 50.89
C ALA A 66 -18.62 -15.10 50.86
N HIS A 67 -17.68 -14.20 50.55
CA HIS A 67 -16.25 -14.53 50.49
C HIS A 67 -15.39 -13.46 51.18
N ARG A 68 -14.45 -13.87 52.04
CA ARG A 68 -13.47 -12.98 52.73
C ARG A 68 -14.06 -11.71 53.39
N GLY A 69 -15.32 -11.77 53.86
CA GLY A 69 -15.98 -10.65 54.53
C GLY A 69 -16.72 -9.67 53.61
N GLY A 70 -16.89 -9.98 52.33
CA GLY A 70 -17.78 -9.27 51.41
C GLY A 70 -18.76 -10.22 50.70
N THR A 71 -19.84 -9.65 50.16
CA THR A 71 -20.78 -10.35 49.27
C THR A 71 -20.39 -10.08 47.82
N TYR A 72 -20.30 -11.12 47.01
CA TYR A 72 -20.01 -11.07 45.58
C TYR A 72 -21.20 -11.63 44.80
N THR A 73 -21.48 -11.10 43.61
CA THR A 73 -22.54 -11.60 42.72
C THR A 73 -21.95 -12.22 41.47
N GLU A 74 -22.44 -13.39 41.05
CA GLU A 74 -22.03 -14.07 39.82
C GLU A 74 -23.23 -14.44 38.95
N LEU A 75 -22.94 -14.85 37.70
CA LEU A 75 -23.92 -15.34 36.73
C LEU A 75 -24.48 -16.70 37.17
N ASP A 76 -25.80 -16.86 37.11
CA ASP A 76 -26.45 -18.17 37.26
C ASP A 76 -26.49 -18.89 35.90
N VAL A 77 -25.51 -19.75 35.66
CA VAL A 77 -25.40 -20.49 34.39
C VAL A 77 -26.51 -21.53 34.26
N GLU A 78 -26.95 -22.15 35.35
CA GLU A 78 -28.02 -23.15 35.32
C GLU A 78 -29.36 -22.50 34.97
N ALA A 79 -29.72 -21.40 35.63
CA ALA A 79 -30.94 -20.65 35.30
C ALA A 79 -30.90 -20.04 33.89
N ALA A 80 -29.73 -19.65 33.38
CA ALA A 80 -29.57 -19.20 31.99
C ALA A 80 -29.81 -20.34 30.97
N LEU A 81 -29.34 -21.55 31.27
CA LEU A 81 -29.57 -22.75 30.45
C LEU A 81 -31.04 -23.24 30.51
N GLU A 82 -31.70 -23.09 31.66
CA GLU A 82 -33.15 -23.38 31.78
C GLU A 82 -34.03 -22.36 31.05
N ALA A 83 -33.66 -21.08 31.09
CA ALA A 83 -34.35 -20.03 30.35
C ALA A 83 -34.14 -20.15 28.83
N HIS A 84 -32.95 -20.59 28.42
CA HIS A 84 -32.56 -20.84 27.03
C HIS A 84 -32.90 -19.71 26.04
N PRO A 85 -32.49 -18.45 26.31
CA PRO A 85 -32.75 -17.31 25.42
C PRO A 85 -32.07 -17.49 24.06
N GLU A 86 -32.47 -16.70 23.06
CA GLU A 86 -31.73 -16.62 21.79
C GLU A 86 -30.36 -15.97 22.01
N ILE A 87 -30.33 -14.88 22.79
CA ILE A 87 -29.14 -14.07 23.03
C ILE A 87 -29.01 -13.74 24.53
N ILE A 88 -27.82 -13.91 25.12
CA ILE A 88 -27.54 -13.53 26.51
C ILE A 88 -26.35 -12.55 26.64
N LEU A 89 -26.52 -11.53 27.47
CA LEU A 89 -25.47 -10.54 27.77
C LEU A 89 -24.66 -10.96 29.01
N VAL A 90 -23.33 -11.02 28.87
CA VAL A 90 -22.39 -11.44 29.93
C VAL A 90 -21.16 -10.51 29.95
N ASP A 91 -21.14 -9.53 30.86
CA ASP A 91 -20.05 -8.55 30.96
C ASP A 91 -18.78 -9.12 31.66
N GLU A 92 -17.64 -8.48 31.38
CA GLU A 92 -16.31 -8.78 31.91
C GLU A 92 -15.84 -10.24 31.69
N LEU A 93 -15.60 -10.61 30.42
CA LEU A 93 -15.16 -11.96 30.00
C LEU A 93 -13.93 -12.51 30.76
N ALA A 94 -13.09 -11.62 31.29
CA ALA A 94 -11.85 -11.93 32.01
C ALA A 94 -12.02 -12.26 33.51
N HIS A 95 -13.22 -12.06 34.05
CA HIS A 95 -13.47 -12.18 35.48
C HIS A 95 -13.18 -13.58 36.03
N THR A 96 -12.73 -13.64 37.28
CA THR A 96 -12.43 -14.89 38.00
C THR A 96 -13.58 -15.22 38.94
N VAL A 97 -14.30 -16.30 38.65
CA VAL A 97 -15.58 -16.63 39.30
C VAL A 97 -15.37 -17.02 40.76
N VAL A 98 -16.05 -16.33 41.66
CA VAL A 98 -15.97 -16.56 43.11
C VAL A 98 -17.02 -17.59 43.53
N GLY A 99 -16.66 -18.88 43.62
CA GLY A 99 -17.59 -19.89 44.15
C GLY A 99 -17.18 -21.36 44.03
N TYR A 100 -16.38 -21.73 43.02
CA TYR A 100 -15.98 -23.13 42.73
C TYR A 100 -14.92 -23.70 43.70
N GLY A 101 -15.06 -23.42 45.00
CA GLY A 101 -14.05 -23.59 46.03
C GLY A 101 -14.28 -24.73 47.03
N GLU A 102 -15.03 -25.79 46.68
CA GLU A 102 -15.17 -26.95 47.58
C GLU A 102 -15.23 -28.35 46.91
N VAL A 103 -15.05 -28.45 45.58
CA VAL A 103 -15.04 -29.75 44.87
C VAL A 103 -13.70 -30.05 44.18
N SER A 104 -12.97 -30.99 44.79
CA SER A 104 -12.03 -31.93 44.16
C SER A 104 -10.83 -31.41 43.33
N ASP A 105 -9.69 -31.24 44.02
CA ASP A 105 -8.39 -31.83 43.66
C ASP A 105 -7.92 -31.74 42.19
N THR A 106 -7.68 -30.53 41.68
CA THR A 106 -6.64 -30.30 40.66
C THR A 106 -5.83 -29.05 40.96
N ARG A 107 -4.50 -29.15 40.87
CA ARG A 107 -3.54 -28.05 41.11
C ARG A 107 -3.45 -27.05 39.93
N SER A 108 -4.58 -26.53 39.43
CA SER A 108 -4.59 -25.45 38.40
C SER A 108 -5.96 -24.83 38.08
N GLY A 109 -7.02 -25.03 38.88
CA GLY A 109 -8.40 -24.67 38.49
C GLY A 109 -9.00 -23.44 39.18
N GLU A 110 -8.64 -22.22 38.78
CA GLU A 110 -9.50 -21.04 39.00
C GLU A 110 -10.53 -20.96 37.86
N SER A 111 -11.83 -21.09 38.15
CA SER A 111 -12.85 -20.88 37.12
C SER A 111 -12.88 -19.41 36.67
N LYS A 112 -13.01 -19.19 35.36
CA LYS A 112 -13.06 -17.87 34.71
C LYS A 112 -14.34 -17.75 33.92
N ARG A 113 -14.93 -16.55 33.86
CA ARG A 113 -16.24 -16.29 33.23
C ARG A 113 -16.34 -16.73 31.76
N TRP A 114 -15.22 -16.78 31.04
CA TRP A 114 -15.21 -17.33 29.68
C TRP A 114 -15.52 -18.84 29.58
N HIS A 115 -15.35 -19.63 30.65
CA HIS A 115 -15.81 -21.02 30.71
C HIS A 115 -17.34 -21.09 30.78
N ASP A 116 -17.96 -20.19 31.55
CA ASP A 116 -19.42 -20.07 31.64
C ASP A 116 -20.00 -19.67 30.27
N VAL A 117 -19.38 -18.68 29.61
CA VAL A 117 -19.71 -18.27 28.23
C VAL A 117 -19.58 -19.45 27.26
N TYR A 118 -18.51 -20.25 27.32
CA TYR A 118 -18.38 -21.45 26.49
C TYR A 118 -19.47 -22.49 26.77
N THR A 119 -19.91 -22.64 28.01
CA THR A 119 -21.01 -23.55 28.39
C THR A 119 -22.34 -23.11 27.75
N LEU A 120 -22.61 -21.80 27.70
CA LEU A 120 -23.80 -21.23 27.04
C LEU A 120 -23.75 -21.38 25.51
N LEU A 121 -22.59 -21.11 24.89
CA LEU A 121 -22.37 -21.31 23.45
C LEU A 121 -22.53 -22.77 23.04
N ASP A 122 -22.02 -23.71 23.85
CA ASP A 122 -22.14 -25.15 23.60
C ASP A 122 -23.59 -25.67 23.71
N ALA A 123 -24.44 -24.97 24.46
CA ALA A 123 -25.89 -25.21 24.51
C ALA A 123 -26.65 -24.64 23.29
N GLY A 124 -26.02 -23.74 22.51
CA GLY A 124 -26.64 -23.10 21.35
C GLY A 124 -27.21 -21.70 21.59
N ILE A 125 -26.85 -21.06 22.71
CA ILE A 125 -27.25 -19.69 23.06
C ILE A 125 -26.18 -18.72 22.52
N ASP A 126 -26.57 -17.67 21.78
CA ASP A 126 -25.63 -16.63 21.34
C ASP A 126 -25.25 -15.72 22.53
N VAL A 127 -23.97 -15.37 22.66
CA VAL A 127 -23.46 -14.58 23.80
C VAL A 127 -22.84 -13.28 23.31
N ILE A 128 -23.29 -12.16 23.88
CA ILE A 128 -22.63 -10.86 23.71
C ILE A 128 -21.90 -10.52 25.01
N SER A 129 -20.60 -10.24 24.91
CA SER A 129 -19.71 -10.01 26.05
C SER A 129 -18.84 -8.78 25.89
N THR A 130 -18.20 -8.30 26.96
CA THR A 130 -17.22 -7.22 26.88
C THR A 130 -15.88 -7.56 27.53
N MET A 131 -14.80 -7.01 26.98
CA MET A 131 -13.44 -7.22 27.51
C MET A 131 -12.53 -6.00 27.24
N ASN A 132 -11.56 -5.75 28.13
CA ASN A 132 -10.48 -4.81 27.85
C ASN A 132 -9.24 -5.55 27.31
N ILE A 133 -8.51 -4.95 26.36
CA ILE A 133 -7.29 -5.52 25.75
C ILE A 133 -6.23 -5.92 26.79
N GLN A 134 -6.21 -5.22 27.93
CA GLN A 134 -5.29 -5.43 29.04
C GLN A 134 -5.36 -6.84 29.67
N HIS A 135 -6.46 -7.57 29.47
CA HIS A 135 -6.67 -8.90 30.04
C HIS A 135 -6.14 -10.04 29.16
N LEU A 136 -5.67 -9.76 27.94
CA LEU A 136 -5.08 -10.80 27.09
C LEU A 136 -3.74 -11.27 27.66
N GLU A 137 -3.56 -12.60 27.73
CA GLU A 137 -2.36 -13.22 28.30
C GLU A 137 -1.09 -12.81 27.57
N SER A 138 -1.11 -12.80 26.23
CA SER A 138 0.05 -12.39 25.41
C SER A 138 0.51 -10.95 25.66
N LEU A 139 -0.38 -10.08 26.12
CA LEU A 139 -0.12 -8.65 26.30
C LEU A 139 0.20 -8.26 27.76
N ASN A 140 0.02 -9.15 28.74
CA ASN A 140 0.12 -8.79 30.17
C ASN A 140 1.47 -8.16 30.55
N ASP A 141 2.60 -8.71 30.07
CA ASP A 141 3.92 -8.12 30.35
C ASP A 141 4.15 -6.75 29.66
N VAL A 142 3.62 -6.55 28.45
CA VAL A 142 3.70 -5.27 27.73
C VAL A 142 2.81 -4.21 28.42
N VAL A 143 1.60 -4.61 28.79
CA VAL A 143 0.65 -3.79 29.55
C VAL A 143 1.20 -3.44 30.93
N ALA A 144 1.89 -4.36 31.60
CA ALA A 144 2.56 -4.10 32.88
C ALA A 144 3.72 -3.10 32.74
N ALA A 145 4.48 -3.17 31.64
CA ALA A 145 5.54 -2.19 31.35
C ALA A 145 4.98 -0.78 31.07
N VAL A 146 3.81 -0.68 30.42
CA VAL A 146 3.13 0.61 30.13
C VAL A 146 2.43 1.19 31.36
N THR A 147 1.70 0.37 32.11
CA THR A 147 0.79 0.83 33.19
C THR A 147 1.42 0.78 34.59
N GLY A 148 2.52 0.04 34.76
CA GLY A 148 3.16 -0.21 36.05
C GLY A 148 2.38 -1.18 36.96
N THR A 149 1.37 -1.89 36.43
CA THR A 149 0.56 -2.87 37.16
C THR A 149 0.32 -4.12 36.33
N ARG A 150 0.68 -5.29 36.85
CA ARG A 150 0.35 -6.60 36.25
C ARG A 150 -1.12 -6.92 36.46
N GLN A 151 -1.77 -7.43 35.41
CA GLN A 151 -3.16 -7.91 35.49
C GLN A 151 -3.18 -9.34 36.04
N ARG A 152 -4.15 -9.63 36.91
CA ARG A 152 -4.35 -10.96 37.53
C ARG A 152 -5.47 -11.74 36.87
N GLU A 153 -6.49 -11.04 36.41
CA GLU A 153 -7.56 -11.56 35.57
C GLU A 153 -7.10 -11.56 34.12
N THR A 154 -6.91 -12.75 33.57
CA THR A 154 -6.42 -12.95 32.21
C THR A 154 -7.31 -13.89 31.41
N VAL A 155 -7.30 -13.70 30.10
CA VAL A 155 -7.99 -14.51 29.11
C VAL A 155 -6.96 -14.99 28.09
N PRO A 156 -6.87 -16.30 27.82
CA PRO A 156 -6.03 -16.81 26.75
C PRO A 156 -6.44 -16.20 25.41
N ASP A 157 -5.48 -15.75 24.61
CA ASP A 157 -5.74 -15.10 23.30
C ASP A 157 -6.67 -15.91 22.39
N GLN A 158 -6.64 -17.24 22.51
CA GLN A 158 -7.51 -18.15 21.76
C GLN A 158 -9.01 -17.87 21.98
N VAL A 159 -9.43 -17.52 23.20
CA VAL A 159 -10.84 -17.25 23.52
C VAL A 159 -11.38 -16.07 22.71
N LEU A 160 -10.60 -15.00 22.60
CA LEU A 160 -10.97 -13.86 21.75
C LEU A 160 -10.77 -14.18 20.26
N ARG A 161 -9.80 -15.03 19.90
CA ARG A 161 -9.59 -15.46 18.49
C ARG A 161 -10.64 -16.44 17.96
N ASP A 162 -11.42 -17.05 18.83
CA ASP A 162 -12.53 -17.96 18.48
C ASP A 162 -13.90 -17.29 18.56
N ALA A 163 -13.97 -16.01 18.95
CA ALA A 163 -15.18 -15.21 18.82
C ALA A 163 -15.55 -15.00 17.34
N ASP A 164 -16.84 -15.15 17.01
CA ASP A 164 -17.39 -14.94 15.67
C ASP A 164 -17.34 -13.46 15.25
N GLU A 165 -17.53 -12.55 16.21
CA GLU A 165 -17.50 -11.11 15.98
C GLU A 165 -16.75 -10.38 17.11
N ILE A 166 -15.91 -9.40 16.74
CA ILE A 166 -15.19 -8.55 17.70
C ILE A 166 -15.39 -7.10 17.25
N GLU A 167 -16.05 -6.30 18.09
CA GLU A 167 -16.32 -4.90 17.80
C GLU A 167 -15.48 -4.00 18.71
N LEU A 168 -14.66 -3.12 18.13
CA LEU A 168 -13.77 -2.23 18.89
C LEU A 168 -14.50 -0.95 19.29
N VAL A 169 -14.76 -0.79 20.58
CA VAL A 169 -15.29 0.45 21.16
C VAL A 169 -14.15 1.43 21.42
N ASP A 170 -13.88 2.25 20.41
CA ASP A 170 -12.81 3.24 20.43
C ASP A 170 -13.26 4.62 20.96
N LEU A 171 -12.35 5.30 21.64
CA LEU A 171 -12.53 6.65 22.19
C LEU A 171 -11.15 7.32 22.27
N SER A 172 -11.05 8.63 22.00
CA SER A 172 -9.75 9.29 22.13
C SER A 172 -9.27 9.30 23.59
N PRO A 173 -7.96 9.14 23.85
CA PRO A 173 -7.40 9.20 25.20
C PRO A 173 -7.81 10.43 26.00
N ASP A 174 -7.88 11.60 25.36
CA ASP A 174 -8.31 12.84 26.02
C ASP A 174 -9.81 12.88 26.29
N ALA A 175 -10.66 12.35 25.40
CA ALA A 175 -12.09 12.21 25.69
C ALA A 175 -12.33 11.26 26.87
N LEU A 176 -11.61 10.14 26.95
CA LEU A 176 -11.69 9.24 28.10
C LEU A 176 -11.26 9.94 29.41
N ARG A 177 -10.18 10.72 29.39
CA ARG A 177 -9.74 11.50 30.55
C ARG A 177 -10.74 12.59 30.97
N ILE A 178 -11.39 13.25 30.01
CA ILE A 178 -12.46 14.23 30.29
C ILE A 178 -13.66 13.55 30.98
N ARG A 179 -14.09 12.38 30.48
CA ARG A 179 -15.17 11.61 31.11
C ARG A 179 -14.81 11.16 32.53
N LEU A 180 -13.57 10.73 32.73
CA LEU A 180 -13.07 10.29 34.04
C LEU A 180 -12.95 11.46 35.03
N ALA A 181 -12.49 12.64 34.59
CA ALA A 181 -12.46 13.86 35.39
C ALA A 181 -13.87 14.39 35.77
N ARG A 182 -14.89 14.07 34.97
CA ARG A 182 -16.31 14.36 35.27
C ARG A 182 -16.97 13.33 36.21
N GLY A 183 -16.27 12.28 36.60
CA GLY A 183 -16.82 11.19 37.41
C GLY A 183 -17.69 10.19 36.63
N GLU A 184 -17.67 10.21 35.29
CA GLU A 184 -18.47 9.30 34.46
C GLU A 184 -17.94 7.85 34.43
N VAL A 185 -16.73 7.61 34.95
CA VAL A 185 -16.03 6.31 34.90
C VAL A 185 -15.75 5.73 36.29
N TYR A 186 -15.29 6.57 37.22
CA TYR A 186 -15.05 6.27 38.64
C TYR A 186 -15.64 7.38 39.52
N ARG A 187 -15.91 7.08 40.80
CA ARG A 187 -16.30 8.10 41.80
C ARG A 187 -15.15 9.11 41.99
N GLN A 188 -15.48 10.39 42.22
CA GLN A 188 -14.52 11.51 42.17
C GLN A 188 -13.24 11.29 43.00
N GLU A 189 -13.36 10.80 44.24
CA GLU A 189 -12.20 10.52 45.13
C GLU A 189 -11.20 9.50 44.54
N GLN A 190 -11.68 8.56 43.72
CA GLN A 190 -10.83 7.56 43.06
C GLN A 190 -10.31 8.05 41.70
N ALA A 191 -11.01 9.01 41.08
CA ALA A 191 -10.69 9.52 39.75
C ALA A 191 -9.33 10.23 39.70
N GLU A 192 -8.98 11.05 40.70
CA GLU A 192 -7.69 11.77 40.73
C GLU A 192 -6.49 10.82 40.83
N ALA A 193 -6.56 9.82 41.73
CA ALA A 193 -5.52 8.80 41.86
C ALA A 193 -5.39 7.95 40.59
N ALA A 194 -6.51 7.64 39.93
CA ALA A 194 -6.54 6.92 38.66
C ALA A 194 -5.92 7.74 37.50
N LEU A 195 -6.23 9.05 37.41
CA LEU A 195 -5.61 9.98 36.44
C LEU A 195 -4.09 10.12 36.65
N ALA A 196 -3.64 10.16 37.89
CA ALA A 196 -2.23 10.32 38.22
C ALA A 196 -1.37 9.10 37.87
N LYS A 197 -1.94 7.88 37.84
CA LYS A 197 -1.21 6.62 37.63
C LYS A 197 -1.57 5.91 36.32
N TYR A 198 -2.81 5.44 36.17
CA TYR A 198 -3.22 4.57 35.07
C TYR A 198 -3.64 5.36 33.83
N PHE A 199 -4.52 6.35 34.00
CA PHE A 199 -5.15 7.12 32.91
C PHE A 199 -4.31 8.32 32.42
N ARG A 200 -3.00 8.09 32.27
CA ARG A 200 -2.07 9.03 31.62
C ARG A 200 -2.25 8.94 30.11
N VAL A 201 -2.14 10.08 29.40
CA VAL A 201 -2.31 10.11 27.92
C VAL A 201 -1.38 9.10 27.23
N GLY A 202 -0.10 9.05 27.59
CA GLY A 202 0.84 8.08 27.01
C GLY A 202 0.43 6.61 27.22
N ASN A 203 -0.05 6.27 28.42
CA ASN A 203 -0.51 4.91 28.72
C ASN A 203 -1.76 4.54 27.92
N LEU A 204 -2.72 5.47 27.85
CA LEU A 204 -3.97 5.27 27.11
C LEU A 204 -3.75 5.21 25.59
N THR A 205 -2.84 6.03 25.06
CA THR A 205 -2.41 5.95 23.65
C THR A 205 -1.76 4.60 23.37
N ALA A 206 -0.82 4.15 24.21
CA ALA A 206 -0.16 2.85 24.03
C ALA A 206 -1.15 1.68 24.13
N LEU A 207 -2.10 1.68 25.08
CA LEU A 207 -3.15 0.66 25.17
C LEU A 207 -4.08 0.68 23.94
N ARG A 208 -4.43 1.86 23.42
CA ARG A 208 -5.24 2.02 22.20
C ARG A 208 -4.51 1.52 20.97
N GLU A 209 -3.21 1.82 20.84
CA GLU A 209 -2.35 1.28 19.79
C GLU A 209 -2.22 -0.25 19.88
N LEU A 210 -2.04 -0.81 21.08
CA LEU A 210 -2.03 -2.26 21.29
C LEU A 210 -3.36 -2.91 20.90
N ALA A 211 -4.51 -2.30 21.24
CA ALA A 211 -5.81 -2.80 20.83
C ALA A 211 -6.00 -2.78 19.30
N LEU A 212 -5.60 -1.69 18.64
CA LEU A 212 -5.65 -1.58 17.18
C LEU A 212 -4.69 -2.55 16.47
N LEU A 213 -3.49 -2.75 17.02
CA LEU A 213 -2.49 -3.69 16.48
C LEU A 213 -2.93 -5.15 16.65
N TRP A 214 -3.47 -5.53 17.81
CA TRP A 214 -3.99 -6.88 18.05
C TRP A 214 -5.22 -7.18 17.17
N LEU A 215 -6.12 -6.20 17.02
CA LEU A 215 -7.27 -6.37 16.11
C LEU A 215 -6.83 -6.47 14.64
N ALA A 216 -5.81 -5.72 14.21
CA ALA A 216 -5.25 -5.86 12.87
C ALA A 216 -4.64 -7.27 12.65
N ASP A 217 -3.87 -7.79 13.61
CA ASP A 217 -3.35 -9.16 13.59
C ASP A 217 -4.47 -10.22 13.53
N LYS A 218 -5.58 -9.99 14.25
CA LYS A 218 -6.77 -10.85 14.20
C LYS A 218 -7.49 -10.79 12.84
N VAL A 219 -7.58 -9.62 12.22
CA VAL A 219 -8.16 -9.46 10.88
C VAL A 219 -7.28 -10.19 9.84
N ASP A 220 -5.95 -10.07 9.95
CA ASP A 220 -5.02 -10.80 9.09
C ASP A 220 -5.17 -12.33 9.24
N GLU A 221 -5.35 -12.85 10.46
CA GLU A 221 -5.63 -14.27 10.74
C GLU A 221 -7.02 -14.73 10.22
N GLY A 222 -8.04 -13.89 10.33
CA GLY A 222 -9.37 -14.16 9.75
C GLY A 222 -9.33 -14.23 8.22
N LEU A 223 -8.55 -13.34 7.61
CA LEU A 223 -8.20 -13.42 6.19
C LEU A 223 -7.42 -14.70 5.85
N GLU A 224 -6.58 -15.23 6.72
CA GLU A 224 -5.91 -16.52 6.52
C GLU A 224 -6.86 -17.73 6.54
N ARG A 225 -7.84 -17.76 7.45
CA ARG A 225 -8.89 -18.80 7.44
C ARG A 225 -9.72 -18.74 6.15
N TYR A 226 -10.14 -17.54 5.74
CA TYR A 226 -10.83 -17.33 4.47
C TYR A 226 -9.97 -17.71 3.24
N ARG A 227 -8.66 -17.41 3.25
CA ARG A 227 -7.71 -17.84 2.21
C ARG A 227 -7.58 -19.37 2.14
N ALA A 228 -7.60 -20.05 3.28
CA ALA A 228 -7.52 -21.51 3.36
C ALA A 228 -8.79 -22.18 2.80
N ASP A 229 -9.98 -21.71 3.20
CA ASP A 229 -11.27 -22.24 2.73
C ASP A 229 -11.55 -21.93 1.24
N GLN A 230 -10.88 -20.92 0.67
CA GLN A 230 -11.03 -20.50 -0.74
C GLN A 230 -9.82 -20.84 -1.64
N GLU A 231 -8.83 -21.59 -1.15
CA GLU A 231 -7.58 -21.95 -1.87
C GLU A 231 -6.77 -20.75 -2.45
N ILE A 232 -6.79 -19.58 -1.79
CA ILE A 232 -6.15 -18.34 -2.29
C ILE A 232 -4.68 -18.25 -1.83
N GLN A 233 -3.73 -18.37 -2.76
CA GLN A 233 -2.30 -18.53 -2.47
C GLN A 233 -1.43 -17.25 -2.45
N GLU A 234 -1.99 -16.03 -2.51
CA GLU A 234 -1.18 -14.79 -2.53
C GLU A 234 -1.15 -14.06 -1.18
N THR A 235 0.07 -13.87 -0.66
CA THR A 235 0.39 -13.25 0.63
C THR A 235 0.41 -11.73 0.56
N TRP A 236 -0.20 -11.06 1.53
CA TRP A 236 -0.24 -9.59 1.62
C TRP A 236 0.37 -9.14 2.96
N PRO A 237 1.55 -8.46 2.98
CA PRO A 237 2.11 -7.90 4.20
C PRO A 237 1.90 -6.37 4.25
N THR A 238 1.29 -5.89 5.34
CA THR A 238 0.77 -4.52 5.46
C THR A 238 1.83 -3.48 5.86
N ARG A 239 3.03 -3.90 6.30
CA ARG A 239 4.22 -3.07 6.50
C ARG A 239 5.49 -3.85 6.17
N GLU A 240 6.30 -3.37 5.21
CA GLU A 240 7.59 -4.02 4.90
C GLU A 240 8.68 -3.57 5.89
N ARG A 241 9.21 -4.55 6.63
CA ARG A 241 10.32 -4.36 7.58
C ARG A 241 11.60 -4.93 7.00
N VAL A 242 12.65 -4.10 6.94
CA VAL A 242 13.93 -4.41 6.32
C VAL A 242 15.02 -4.45 7.38
N VAL A 243 15.56 -5.63 7.67
CA VAL A 243 16.71 -5.80 8.57
C VAL A 243 18.01 -5.71 7.77
N VAL A 244 19.00 -4.99 8.29
CA VAL A 244 20.34 -4.86 7.69
C VAL A 244 21.38 -5.27 8.72
N SER A 245 22.01 -6.42 8.51
CA SER A 245 23.10 -6.88 9.38
C SER A 245 24.39 -6.12 9.07
N VAL A 246 25.05 -5.61 10.12
CA VAL A 246 26.34 -4.92 10.03
C VAL A 246 27.35 -5.42 11.05
N GLN A 247 28.62 -5.36 10.66
CA GLN A 247 29.79 -5.56 11.51
C GLN A 247 30.65 -4.29 11.46
N ALA A 248 31.53 -4.06 12.43
CA ALA A 248 32.42 -2.91 12.49
C ALA A 248 33.52 -2.94 11.40
N ASN A 249 33.13 -2.77 10.13
CA ASN A 249 34.04 -2.81 8.98
C ASN A 249 33.67 -1.80 7.88
N THR A 250 34.59 -1.57 6.95
CA THR A 250 34.45 -0.61 5.83
C THR A 250 33.33 -0.94 4.83
N SER A 251 32.66 -2.09 4.96
CA SER A 251 31.53 -2.48 4.13
C SER A 251 30.18 -2.10 4.73
N ALA A 252 30.11 -1.85 6.05
CA ALA A 252 28.86 -1.55 6.75
C ALA A 252 28.13 -0.32 6.19
N GLU A 253 28.84 0.77 5.88
CA GLU A 253 28.24 1.96 5.26
C GLU A 253 27.55 1.64 3.92
N ARG A 254 28.06 0.67 3.15
CA ARG A 254 27.46 0.23 1.89
C ARG A 254 26.19 -0.59 2.12
N LEU A 255 26.18 -1.43 3.16
CA LEU A 255 25.01 -2.21 3.57
C LEU A 255 23.88 -1.29 4.05
N ILE A 256 24.19 -0.32 4.91
CA ILE A 256 23.23 0.70 5.38
C ILE A 256 22.68 1.50 4.19
N ARG A 257 23.52 2.00 3.28
CA ARG A 257 23.03 2.68 2.05
C ARG A 257 22.23 1.77 1.13
N ARG A 258 22.47 0.45 1.13
CA ARG A 258 21.68 -0.51 0.35
C ARG A 258 20.31 -0.74 1.00
N GLY A 259 20.25 -0.94 2.32
CA GLY A 259 19.00 -1.03 3.08
C GLY A 259 18.12 0.22 2.96
N ALA A 260 18.72 1.41 3.09
CA ALA A 260 17.98 2.67 2.94
C ALA A 260 17.40 2.85 1.52
N ARG A 261 18.04 2.29 0.48
CA ARG A 261 17.50 2.26 -0.89
C ARG A 261 16.39 1.23 -1.08
N ILE A 262 16.42 0.12 -0.35
CA ILE A 262 15.39 -0.93 -0.36
C ILE A 262 14.12 -0.43 0.35
N THR A 263 14.30 0.18 1.53
CA THR A 263 13.24 0.82 2.33
C THR A 263 12.64 2.02 1.58
N GLY A 264 13.49 2.86 0.95
CA GLY A 264 13.05 3.97 0.12
C GLY A 264 12.41 5.12 0.92
N ARG A 265 11.63 5.97 0.25
CA ARG A 265 10.83 7.06 0.86
C ARG A 265 9.34 6.68 0.96
N VAL A 266 9.04 5.40 1.18
CA VAL A 266 7.66 4.90 1.25
C VAL A 266 7.21 4.91 2.70
N ALA A 267 6.14 5.64 3.01
CA ALA A 267 5.55 5.65 4.35
C ALA A 267 5.10 4.23 4.75
N GLY A 268 5.39 3.83 5.99
CA GLY A 268 5.06 2.49 6.50
C GLY A 268 6.10 1.39 6.25
N ARG A 269 7.25 1.70 5.62
CA ARG A 269 8.42 0.81 5.57
C ARG A 269 9.42 1.18 6.66
N GLU A 270 9.88 0.20 7.44
CA GLU A 270 10.77 0.40 8.58
C GLU A 270 12.12 -0.27 8.32
N MET A 271 13.22 0.41 8.65
CA MET A 271 14.58 -0.10 8.49
C MET A 271 15.24 -0.31 9.85
N PHE A 272 15.74 -1.52 10.10
CA PHE A 272 16.46 -1.87 11.32
C PHE A 272 17.90 -2.25 10.96
N VAL A 273 18.88 -1.48 11.42
CA VAL A 273 20.31 -1.83 11.29
C VAL A 273 20.75 -2.56 12.55
N VAL A 274 21.19 -3.80 12.38
CA VAL A 274 21.46 -4.72 13.46
C VAL A 274 22.94 -5.07 13.48
N HIS A 275 23.60 -4.72 14.57
CA HIS A 275 24.93 -5.20 14.90
C HIS A 275 24.81 -6.30 15.96
N VAL A 276 25.33 -7.50 15.68
CA VAL A 276 25.53 -8.53 16.72
C VAL A 276 26.94 -8.34 17.27
N ALA A 277 27.04 -7.98 18.54
CA ALA A 277 28.30 -7.90 19.26
C ALA A 277 28.72 -9.31 19.70
N GLY A 278 29.94 -9.70 19.35
CA GLY A 278 30.58 -10.93 19.83
C GLY A 278 31.81 -10.62 20.70
N ASP A 279 32.31 -11.62 21.42
CA ASP A 279 33.42 -11.47 22.39
C ASP A 279 34.68 -10.79 21.82
N ASP A 280 34.97 -10.97 20.52
CA ASP A 280 36.13 -10.38 19.85
C ASP A 280 36.05 -8.85 19.67
N ASP A 281 34.87 -8.23 19.69
CA ASP A 281 34.72 -6.78 19.47
C ASP A 281 35.30 -5.94 20.63
N GLY A 282 35.42 -6.51 21.83
CA GLY A 282 36.02 -5.85 23.00
C GLY A 282 37.54 -5.66 22.91
N LEU A 283 38.22 -6.37 22.01
CA LEU A 283 39.70 -6.38 21.90
C LEU A 283 40.26 -5.28 20.98
N ARG A 284 39.42 -4.42 20.39
CA ARG A 284 39.81 -3.41 19.39
C ARG A 284 39.39 -1.99 19.78
N SER A 285 40.36 -1.10 19.94
CA SER A 285 40.17 0.27 20.47
C SER A 285 39.50 1.27 19.52
N ASP A 286 39.24 0.89 18.27
CA ASP A 286 38.58 1.69 17.24
C ASP A 286 37.10 1.34 17.03
N VAL A 287 36.68 0.11 17.35
CA VAL A 287 35.32 -0.42 17.12
C VAL A 287 34.21 0.49 17.69
N PRO A 288 34.27 0.99 18.95
CA PRO A 288 33.20 1.84 19.48
C PRO A 288 33.01 3.16 18.71
N ARG A 289 34.08 3.72 18.11
CA ARG A 289 33.99 4.94 17.29
C ARG A 289 33.35 4.65 15.94
N VAL A 290 33.68 3.50 15.35
CA VAL A 290 33.10 3.06 14.07
C VAL A 290 31.61 2.75 14.24
N LEU A 291 31.22 2.03 15.28
CA LEU A 291 29.80 1.74 15.56
C LEU A 291 28.99 3.01 15.79
N LYS A 292 29.51 3.99 16.58
CA LYS A 292 28.83 5.27 16.78
C LYS A 292 28.62 6.06 15.48
N ARG A 293 29.58 6.02 14.55
CA ARG A 293 29.44 6.61 13.20
C ARG A 293 28.38 5.90 12.37
N LEU A 294 28.30 4.57 12.42
CA LEU A 294 27.30 3.77 11.71
C LEU A 294 25.89 3.96 12.29
N GLN A 295 25.77 4.14 13.61
CA GLN A 295 24.52 4.51 14.29
C GLN A 295 24.00 5.87 13.79
N SER A 296 24.79 6.95 13.89
CA SER A 296 24.35 8.28 13.43
C SER A 296 24.05 8.32 11.92
N MET A 297 24.76 7.51 11.12
CA MET A 297 24.46 7.33 9.71
C MET A 297 23.12 6.59 9.48
N THR A 298 22.76 5.65 10.35
CA THR A 298 21.47 4.93 10.29
C THR A 298 20.31 5.85 10.65
N GLU A 299 20.45 6.58 11.77
CA GLU A 299 19.46 7.54 12.27
C GLU A 299 19.21 8.66 11.23
N SER A 300 20.26 9.20 10.61
CA SER A 300 20.13 10.22 9.54
C SER A 300 19.47 9.71 8.25
N LEU A 301 19.34 8.38 8.08
CA LEU A 301 18.64 7.74 6.97
C LEU A 301 17.23 7.27 7.36
N GLY A 302 16.76 7.57 8.57
CA GLY A 302 15.44 7.18 9.07
C GLY A 302 15.31 5.71 9.49
N GLY A 303 16.43 5.03 9.72
CA GLY A 303 16.46 3.68 10.27
C GLY A 303 16.67 3.67 11.79
N GLU A 304 16.26 2.60 12.45
CA GLU A 304 16.57 2.33 13.85
C GLU A 304 17.87 1.51 13.98
N TRP A 305 18.72 1.85 14.94
CA TRP A 305 19.94 1.10 15.24
C TRP A 305 19.70 0.14 16.43
N ARG A 306 20.07 -1.13 16.27
CA ARG A 306 19.97 -2.17 17.30
C ARG A 306 21.30 -2.88 17.48
N VAL A 307 21.69 -3.08 18.74
CA VAL A 307 22.80 -3.95 19.14
C VAL A 307 22.21 -5.18 19.81
N LEU A 308 22.58 -6.36 19.33
CA LEU A 308 22.24 -7.65 19.92
C LEU A 308 23.50 -8.28 20.50
N VAL A 309 23.35 -9.05 21.57
CA VAL A 309 24.42 -9.87 22.15
C VAL A 309 24.08 -11.33 21.82
N GLY A 310 25.02 -12.08 21.26
CA GLY A 310 24.79 -13.48 20.94
C GLY A 310 25.99 -14.14 20.27
N ASP A 311 26.36 -15.30 20.80
CA ASP A 311 27.54 -16.06 20.38
C ASP A 311 27.42 -16.62 18.94
N ASP A 312 26.18 -16.81 18.45
CA ASP A 312 25.91 -17.34 17.12
C ASP A 312 25.14 -16.35 16.20
N VAL A 313 25.91 -15.53 15.49
CA VAL A 313 25.44 -14.39 14.68
C VAL A 313 24.26 -14.71 13.74
N PRO A 314 24.25 -15.77 12.91
CA PRO A 314 23.08 -16.11 12.09
C PRO A 314 21.80 -16.37 12.87
N GLU A 315 21.86 -17.11 13.98
CA GLU A 315 20.64 -17.50 14.70
C GLU A 315 20.09 -16.29 15.45
N THR A 316 20.97 -15.49 16.08
CA THR A 316 20.60 -14.21 16.70
C THR A 316 19.96 -13.24 15.69
N LEU A 317 20.48 -13.17 14.46
CA LEU A 317 19.90 -12.34 13.39
C LEU A 317 18.55 -12.87 12.88
N LEU A 318 18.42 -14.18 12.69
CA LEU A 318 17.18 -14.81 12.23
C LEU A 318 16.08 -14.71 13.29
N GLN A 319 16.42 -14.95 14.56
CA GLN A 319 15.49 -14.79 15.68
C GLN A 319 15.01 -13.34 15.79
N PHE A 320 15.91 -12.36 15.73
CA PHE A 320 15.52 -10.95 15.70
C PHE A 320 14.61 -10.61 14.50
N ALA A 321 14.99 -11.07 13.30
CA ALA A 321 14.22 -10.82 12.08
C ALA A 321 12.81 -11.42 12.15
N ARG A 322 12.66 -12.64 12.69
CA ARG A 322 11.34 -13.26 12.94
C ARG A 322 10.55 -12.48 14.00
N ASN A 323 11.17 -12.13 15.14
CA ASN A 323 10.49 -11.43 16.24
C ASN A 323 9.90 -10.07 15.82
N ILE A 324 10.51 -9.39 14.84
CA ILE A 324 9.97 -8.13 14.30
C ILE A 324 9.12 -8.33 13.03
N ASN A 325 8.83 -9.55 12.59
CA ASN A 325 8.17 -9.84 11.31
C ASN A 325 8.85 -9.14 10.11
N ALA A 326 10.17 -9.28 10.00
CA ALA A 326 10.95 -8.73 8.90
C ALA A 326 10.61 -9.43 7.58
N SER A 327 10.17 -8.66 6.58
CA SER A 327 9.96 -9.18 5.23
C SER A 327 11.29 -9.43 4.49
N GLN A 328 12.35 -8.69 4.83
CA GLN A 328 13.64 -8.76 4.14
C GLN A 328 14.84 -8.66 5.10
N LEU A 329 15.93 -9.37 4.76
CA LEU A 329 17.18 -9.40 5.51
C LEU A 329 18.39 -9.16 4.59
N VAL A 330 19.06 -8.02 4.76
CA VAL A 330 20.26 -7.62 4.00
C VAL A 330 21.53 -8.01 4.73
N ILE A 331 22.40 -8.78 4.07
CA ILE A 331 23.68 -9.26 4.63
C ILE A 331 24.86 -9.00 3.69
N GLY A 332 26.04 -8.73 4.26
CA GLY A 332 27.28 -8.56 3.50
C GLY A 332 28.01 -9.87 3.22
N PHE A 333 28.65 -9.96 2.06
CA PHE A 333 29.54 -11.08 1.71
C PHE A 333 30.96 -10.59 1.39
N SER A 334 31.92 -10.95 2.23
CA SER A 334 33.35 -10.64 2.11
C SER A 334 34.11 -11.76 1.40
N GLY A 335 34.29 -11.64 0.09
CA GLY A 335 34.93 -12.67 -0.74
C GLY A 335 36.46 -12.73 -0.62
N ARG A 336 37.03 -12.83 0.60
CA ARG A 336 38.49 -12.79 0.84
C ARG A 336 39.13 -14.07 1.37
N ILE A 337 38.36 -15.10 1.70
CA ILE A 337 38.90 -16.41 2.14
C ILE A 337 38.36 -17.52 1.24
N ARG A 338 39.27 -18.20 0.55
CA ARG A 338 39.02 -19.45 -0.20
C ARG A 338 39.90 -20.56 0.37
N SER A 339 39.65 -20.95 1.63
CA SER A 339 40.37 -22.04 2.30
C SER A 339 39.48 -22.82 3.28
N MET A 340 38.87 -23.88 2.75
CA MET A 340 38.44 -25.15 3.39
C MET A 340 37.56 -25.21 4.66
N PHE A 341 37.47 -24.20 5.54
CA PHE A 341 36.69 -24.32 6.81
C PHE A 341 35.90 -23.06 7.21
N GLY A 342 35.23 -22.38 6.27
CA GLY A 342 34.56 -21.10 6.54
C GLY A 342 33.32 -20.80 5.69
N GLY A 343 32.37 -21.74 5.60
CA GLY A 343 31.14 -21.59 4.81
C GLY A 343 29.87 -21.27 5.63
N GLY A 344 30.01 -20.85 6.89
CA GLY A 344 28.92 -20.86 7.88
C GLY A 344 27.85 -19.78 7.70
N THR A 345 28.21 -18.51 7.93
CA THR A 345 27.26 -17.44 8.25
C THR A 345 26.18 -17.22 7.18
N SER A 346 26.55 -16.77 5.97
CA SER A 346 25.55 -16.46 4.94
C SER A 346 24.74 -17.66 4.48
N LYS A 347 25.34 -18.86 4.46
CA LYS A 347 24.63 -20.08 4.06
C LYS A 347 23.58 -20.47 5.10
N ARG A 348 23.93 -20.51 6.40
CA ARG A 348 22.96 -20.81 7.46
C ARG A 348 21.85 -19.76 7.55
N ILE A 349 22.13 -18.48 7.24
CA ILE A 349 21.09 -17.45 7.14
C ILE A 349 20.09 -17.78 6.02
N ILE A 350 20.55 -18.19 4.83
CA ILE A 350 19.67 -18.60 3.71
C ILE A 350 18.90 -19.87 4.05
N ASP A 351 19.59 -20.90 4.55
CA ASP A 351 18.99 -22.20 4.87
C ASP A 351 17.94 -22.07 6.01
N GLY A 352 18.05 -21.04 6.86
CA GLY A 352 17.15 -20.77 7.99
C GLY A 352 16.19 -19.57 7.83
N SER A 353 16.17 -18.87 6.69
CA SER A 353 15.35 -17.64 6.55
C SER A 353 13.86 -17.89 6.41
N GLY A 354 13.45 -19.08 5.96
CA GLY A 354 12.05 -19.41 5.73
C GLY A 354 11.40 -18.44 4.73
N PRO A 355 10.33 -17.70 5.10
CA PRO A 355 9.67 -16.74 4.23
C PRO A 355 10.41 -15.40 4.09
N ILE A 356 11.51 -15.16 4.82
CA ILE A 356 12.23 -13.88 4.80
C ILE A 356 13.17 -13.82 3.58
N ASP A 357 13.02 -12.79 2.75
CA ASP A 357 13.86 -12.57 1.55
C ASP A 357 15.28 -12.13 1.94
N VAL A 358 16.30 -12.94 1.60
CA VAL A 358 17.71 -12.67 1.96
C VAL A 358 18.47 -11.98 0.83
N HIS A 359 18.85 -10.72 1.04
CA HIS A 359 19.64 -9.92 0.10
C HIS A 359 21.14 -9.94 0.41
N ILE A 360 21.91 -10.64 -0.41
CA ILE A 360 23.38 -10.73 -0.27
C ILE A 360 24.06 -9.62 -1.08
N VAL A 361 24.90 -8.81 -0.40
CA VAL A 361 25.64 -7.71 -1.02
C VAL A 361 27.13 -8.04 -1.06
N SER A 362 27.70 -8.15 -2.26
CA SER A 362 29.16 -8.33 -2.44
C SER A 362 29.92 -7.07 -2.03
N THR A 363 30.93 -7.22 -1.16
CA THR A 363 31.68 -6.07 -0.63
C THR A 363 33.01 -5.80 -1.35
N ASN A 364 33.46 -6.72 -2.22
CA ASN A 364 34.70 -6.59 -2.98
C ASN A 364 34.56 -5.63 -4.17
N ALA A 365 34.99 -4.37 -3.98
CA ALA A 365 35.31 -3.45 -5.08
C ALA A 365 36.57 -2.65 -4.74
N PRO A 366 37.61 -2.64 -5.59
CA PRO A 366 38.83 -1.89 -5.34
C PRO A 366 38.54 -0.38 -5.40
N ILE A 367 39.02 0.35 -4.40
CA ILE A 367 38.91 1.81 -4.37
C ILE A 367 39.91 2.37 -5.38
N ARG A 368 39.42 3.06 -6.42
CA ARG A 368 40.22 4.03 -7.15
C ARG A 368 40.18 5.32 -6.35
N GLU A 369 41.28 5.64 -5.69
CA GLU A 369 41.47 6.97 -5.10
C GLU A 369 41.54 8.01 -6.22
N ASN A 370 40.74 9.06 -6.09
CA ASN A 370 40.75 10.21 -6.98
C ASN A 370 41.45 11.34 -6.21
N PRO A 371 42.68 11.75 -6.57
CA PRO A 371 43.45 12.69 -5.77
C PRO A 371 42.93 14.11 -5.99
N GLY A 372 42.03 14.58 -5.11
CA GLY A 372 41.35 15.86 -5.36
C GLY A 372 40.39 16.39 -4.29
N SER A 373 40.63 16.13 -3.00
CA SER A 373 40.02 16.90 -1.89
C SER A 373 40.66 16.56 -0.55
N ALA A 374 41.76 17.24 -0.21
CA ALA A 374 42.28 17.27 1.15
C ALA A 374 42.15 18.71 1.68
N GLU A 375 41.26 18.91 2.65
CA GLU A 375 41.27 20.14 3.45
C GLU A 375 42.49 20.14 4.40
N PRO A 376 43.06 21.31 4.71
CA PRO A 376 44.38 21.41 5.32
C PRO A 376 44.36 21.13 6.82
N SER A 377 45.33 20.33 7.28
CA SER A 377 45.72 20.29 8.71
C SER A 377 46.54 21.53 9.11
N PRO A 378 46.52 21.93 10.39
CA PRO A 378 47.12 23.19 10.82
C PRO A 378 48.65 23.17 10.80
N ILE A 379 49.24 24.34 10.49
CA ILE A 379 50.68 24.57 10.34
C ILE A 379 51.37 24.66 11.72
N PRO A 380 52.51 23.97 11.94
CA PRO A 380 53.54 24.39 12.87
C PRO A 380 54.66 25.20 12.18
N SER A 381 55.31 26.05 12.97
CA SER A 381 56.18 27.16 12.59
C SER A 381 57.40 26.89 11.68
N ALA A 382 57.59 27.80 10.72
CA ALA A 382 58.83 28.51 10.36
C ALA A 382 60.16 27.75 10.15
N LYS A 383 60.72 27.87 8.93
CA LYS A 383 62.06 28.49 8.70
C LYS A 383 62.34 28.82 7.22
N LYS A 384 62.78 30.08 7.00
CA LYS A 384 63.72 30.61 5.99
C LYS A 384 63.80 29.97 4.58
N GLY A 385 63.71 30.79 3.52
CA GLY A 385 64.40 30.48 2.26
C GLY A 385 64.02 31.25 0.98
N THR A 386 64.42 32.52 0.87
CA THR A 386 64.87 33.21 -0.38
C THR A 386 64.08 33.09 -1.70
N GLY A 387 63.59 34.26 -2.18
CA GLY A 387 63.53 34.64 -3.60
C GLY A 387 62.24 34.29 -4.37
N GLY A 388 61.59 35.23 -5.07
CA GLY A 388 61.84 36.67 -5.18
C GLY A 388 60.99 37.32 -6.29
N LEU A 389 60.58 38.58 -6.08
CA LEU A 389 59.91 39.53 -7.00
C LEU A 389 58.57 39.05 -7.64
N ALA A 390 57.42 39.73 -7.56
CA ALA A 390 56.99 41.14 -7.42
C ALA A 390 56.36 41.68 -8.72
N LEU A 391 55.13 42.20 -8.58
CA LEU A 391 54.41 43.30 -9.28
C LEU A 391 52.89 43.03 -9.10
N LEU A 392 52.19 43.77 -8.21
CA LEU A 392 51.41 45.01 -8.52
C LEU A 392 50.41 44.83 -9.68
N GLY A 393 49.10 45.10 -9.54
CA GLY A 393 48.29 45.57 -8.39
C GLY A 393 46.89 46.04 -8.85
N LEU A 394 46.05 46.49 -7.91
CA LEU A 394 44.77 47.24 -8.10
C LEU A 394 43.50 46.47 -8.60
N SER A 395 42.69 45.97 -7.64
CA SER A 395 41.35 46.48 -7.20
C SER A 395 40.46 47.35 -8.16
N PRO A 396 39.15 47.55 -7.88
CA PRO A 396 38.02 46.61 -8.03
C PRO A 396 36.76 47.24 -8.73
N SER A 397 35.68 46.48 -9.01
CA SER A 397 34.23 46.86 -8.91
C SER A 397 33.34 45.79 -9.60
N GLU A 398 32.12 45.51 -9.09
CA GLU A 398 30.78 45.90 -9.64
C GLU A 398 30.41 45.42 -11.07
N SER A 399 29.14 45.29 -11.49
CA SER A 399 27.91 44.82 -10.81
C SER A 399 26.81 44.52 -11.86
N LYS A 400 25.88 43.60 -11.52
CA LYS A 400 24.48 43.48 -12.03
C LYS A 400 24.18 43.08 -13.52
N PRO A 401 22.91 42.70 -13.86
CA PRO A 401 22.54 41.91 -15.04
C PRO A 401 21.48 42.55 -15.99
N ILE A 402 21.08 41.87 -17.09
CA ILE A 402 19.90 42.15 -17.96
C ILE A 402 19.61 40.94 -18.92
N ALA A 403 18.52 40.89 -19.71
CA ALA A 403 17.17 40.41 -19.34
C ALA A 403 16.21 40.18 -20.56
N ALA A 404 15.58 38.99 -20.63
CA ALA A 404 14.27 38.66 -21.24
C ALA A 404 13.96 38.71 -22.79
N ARG A 405 13.00 37.83 -23.19
CA ARG A 405 12.05 37.86 -24.37
C ARG A 405 12.54 37.53 -25.81
N PRO A 406 11.66 37.24 -26.81
CA PRO A 406 10.31 36.59 -26.81
C PRO A 406 9.95 35.62 -28.00
N ALA A 407 8.80 34.94 -27.86
CA ALA A 407 7.78 34.36 -28.81
C ALA A 407 7.92 34.24 -30.36
N ALA A 408 7.30 33.17 -30.93
CA ALA A 408 6.56 33.14 -32.24
C ALA A 408 5.67 31.85 -32.43
N ARG A 409 4.76 31.84 -33.43
CA ARG A 409 3.65 30.84 -33.68
C ARG A 409 3.75 30.19 -35.12
N PRO A 410 2.77 29.43 -35.69
CA PRO A 410 3.02 28.29 -36.61
C PRO A 410 2.49 28.49 -38.06
N PRO A 411 2.43 27.42 -38.89
CA PRO A 411 1.47 27.30 -40.00
C PRO A 411 0.61 26.01 -39.96
N ALA A 412 -0.32 25.85 -40.92
CA ALA A 412 -1.47 24.94 -40.86
C ALA A 412 -1.81 24.21 -42.18
N LEU A 413 -2.78 23.28 -42.10
CA LEU A 413 -3.73 22.81 -43.11
C LEU A 413 -3.27 22.01 -44.36
N GLY A 414 -4.01 20.92 -44.62
CA GLY A 414 -4.02 20.13 -45.86
C GLY A 414 -5.17 19.09 -45.82
N THR A 415 -5.95 18.97 -46.90
CA THR A 415 -7.25 18.26 -46.94
C THR A 415 -7.26 17.06 -47.93
N THR A 416 -8.38 16.30 -47.93
CA THR A 416 -9.05 15.57 -49.06
C THR A 416 -9.22 14.03 -48.97
N GLY A 417 -10.38 13.56 -49.50
CA GLY A 417 -10.63 12.20 -50.05
C GLY A 417 -10.83 11.06 -49.04
N SER A 418 -12.01 10.51 -48.71
CA SER A 418 -13.21 10.06 -49.45
C SER A 418 -13.15 8.67 -50.11
N GLN A 419 -14.18 7.85 -49.83
CA GLN A 419 -14.81 6.78 -50.67
C GLN A 419 -14.67 5.28 -50.31
N SER A 420 -15.84 4.62 -50.43
CA SER A 420 -16.11 3.21 -50.79
C SER A 420 -15.59 2.10 -49.87
N ALA A 421 -16.40 1.48 -49.00
CA ALA A 421 -17.53 0.57 -49.31
C ALA A 421 -17.14 -0.70 -50.12
N ARG A 422 -17.30 -1.88 -49.50
CA ARG A 422 -18.17 -2.97 -49.98
C ARG A 422 -18.25 -4.17 -49.02
N SER A 423 -19.46 -4.69 -48.91
CA SER A 423 -19.83 -5.98 -48.30
C SER A 423 -19.27 -7.20 -49.04
N THR A 424 -19.05 -8.32 -48.33
CA THR A 424 -19.45 -9.64 -48.86
C THR A 424 -19.71 -10.69 -47.77
N VAL A 425 -20.65 -11.58 -48.07
CA VAL A 425 -21.22 -12.62 -47.18
C VAL A 425 -20.70 -14.02 -47.58
N ARG A 426 -20.93 -15.04 -46.74
CA ARG A 426 -20.59 -16.49 -46.86
C ARG A 426 -19.13 -16.85 -46.48
N ARG A 427 -18.85 -18.06 -45.96
CA ARG A 427 -19.62 -19.33 -46.00
C ARG A 427 -19.39 -20.21 -44.76
N ARG A 428 -20.38 -21.03 -44.39
CA ARG A 428 -20.22 -22.16 -43.44
C ARG A 428 -19.18 -23.17 -43.95
N SER A 429 -18.43 -23.79 -43.03
CA SER A 429 -18.08 -25.21 -43.13
C SER A 429 -18.12 -25.88 -41.75
N LYS A 430 -18.81 -27.02 -41.67
CA LYS A 430 -18.77 -27.95 -40.52
C LYS A 430 -17.65 -28.95 -40.79
N VAL A 431 -16.77 -29.18 -39.82
CA VAL A 431 -16.05 -30.47 -39.71
C VAL A 431 -16.02 -30.85 -38.23
N SER A 432 -16.76 -31.90 -37.88
CA SER A 432 -16.52 -32.65 -36.65
C SER A 432 -15.43 -33.69 -36.90
N LEU A 433 -14.64 -34.05 -35.88
CA LEU A 433 -14.24 -35.45 -35.63
C LEU A 433 -13.46 -35.64 -34.31
N LYS A 434 -14.08 -36.45 -33.44
CA LYS A 434 -13.50 -37.38 -32.45
C LYS A 434 -12.47 -36.89 -31.41
N LYS A 435 -12.94 -36.95 -30.15
CA LYS A 435 -12.27 -37.55 -28.98
C LYS A 435 -10.95 -38.30 -29.30
N ARG A 436 -9.87 -37.89 -28.64
CA ARG A 436 -8.90 -38.82 -28.03
C ARG A 436 -8.58 -38.32 -26.61
N LEU A 437 -8.83 -39.16 -25.61
CA LEU A 437 -8.21 -38.98 -24.30
C LEU A 437 -6.71 -39.26 -24.45
N SER A 438 -5.88 -38.46 -23.79
CA SER A 438 -4.48 -38.82 -23.52
C SER A 438 -4.12 -38.37 -22.11
N THR A 439 -3.97 -39.36 -21.24
CA THR A 439 -3.42 -39.26 -19.88
C THR A 439 -2.10 -38.50 -19.83
N PRO A 440 -1.79 -37.77 -18.74
CA PRO A 440 -0.49 -37.13 -18.57
C PRO A 440 0.61 -38.21 -18.50
N ARG A 441 1.69 -38.04 -19.28
CA ARG A 441 2.90 -38.87 -19.17
C ARG A 441 3.93 -38.17 -18.28
N PRO A 442 4.66 -38.90 -17.41
CA PRO A 442 5.62 -38.30 -16.49
C PRO A 442 6.86 -37.78 -17.23
N LEU A 443 7.39 -36.63 -16.79
CA LEU A 443 8.63 -36.07 -17.32
C LEU A 443 9.84 -36.95 -16.93
N LYS A 444 10.39 -37.70 -17.89
CA LYS A 444 11.73 -38.28 -17.75
C LYS A 444 12.79 -37.20 -17.99
N TRP A 445 13.33 -36.66 -16.91
CA TRP A 445 14.60 -35.94 -16.95
C TRP A 445 15.70 -36.87 -17.49
N ARG A 446 16.34 -36.51 -18.61
CA ARG A 446 17.65 -37.03 -19.00
C ARG A 446 18.60 -35.86 -19.19
N SER A 447 19.68 -35.91 -18.44
CA SER A 447 20.80 -34.98 -18.49
C SER A 447 21.36 -34.81 -19.90
N ARG A 448 21.51 -33.55 -20.33
CA ARG A 448 22.38 -33.16 -21.45
C ARG A 448 23.18 -31.92 -21.08
N PHE A 449 24.20 -32.12 -20.24
CA PHE A 449 25.34 -31.22 -20.15
C PHE A 449 26.33 -31.47 -21.31
N SER A 450 27.29 -30.55 -21.47
CA SER A 450 28.40 -30.48 -22.46
C SER A 450 28.13 -29.78 -23.80
N GLY A 451 27.90 -28.47 -23.72
CA GLY A 451 28.04 -27.55 -24.86
C GLY A 451 29.50 -27.17 -25.14
N GLU A 452 30.31 -28.10 -25.64
CA GLU A 452 31.64 -27.78 -26.19
C GLU A 452 31.51 -27.10 -27.56
N LEU A 453 32.28 -26.03 -27.80
CA LEU A 453 32.41 -25.45 -29.14
C LEU A 453 33.08 -26.47 -30.08
N ARG A 454 32.29 -27.06 -30.96
CA ARG A 454 32.78 -27.99 -31.97
C ARG A 454 33.63 -27.26 -33.00
N LEU A 455 34.95 -27.35 -32.86
CA LEU A 455 35.90 -27.12 -33.95
C LEU A 455 35.44 -27.86 -35.21
N SER A 456 35.60 -27.23 -36.38
CA SER A 456 35.23 -27.83 -37.68
C SER A 456 35.78 -29.26 -37.79
N PRO A 457 34.97 -30.25 -38.23
CA PRO A 457 35.40 -31.64 -38.32
C PRO A 457 36.65 -31.82 -39.20
N SER A 458 36.84 -30.97 -40.22
CA SER A 458 38.05 -30.95 -41.05
C SER A 458 39.32 -30.60 -40.27
N ARG A 459 39.26 -29.64 -39.33
CA ARG A 459 40.42 -29.26 -38.50
C ARG A 459 40.79 -30.36 -37.50
N ARG A 460 39.77 -31.02 -36.91
CA ARG A 460 39.99 -32.19 -36.04
C ARG A 460 40.70 -33.33 -36.79
N LEU A 461 40.28 -33.65 -38.02
CA LEU A 461 40.92 -34.67 -38.84
C LEU A 461 42.39 -34.31 -39.17
N ILE A 462 42.65 -33.05 -39.57
CA ILE A 462 44.00 -32.57 -39.92
C ILE A 462 44.97 -32.68 -38.73
N GLY A 463 44.56 -32.26 -37.52
CA GLY A 463 45.46 -32.35 -36.37
C GLY A 463 45.75 -33.79 -35.92
N TRP A 464 44.78 -34.71 -36.06
CA TRP A 464 45.03 -36.15 -35.86
C TRP A 464 45.99 -36.73 -36.91
N LEU A 465 45.87 -36.34 -38.18
CA LEU A 465 46.81 -36.73 -39.24
C LEU A 465 48.23 -36.23 -38.94
N ILE A 466 48.40 -34.95 -38.58
CA ILE A 466 49.70 -34.37 -38.22
C ILE A 466 50.29 -35.10 -36.99
N GLY A 467 49.48 -35.32 -35.96
CA GLY A 467 49.95 -35.94 -34.71
C GLY A 467 50.37 -37.41 -34.83
N VAL A 468 49.84 -38.16 -35.80
CA VAL A 468 50.22 -39.57 -36.02
C VAL A 468 51.26 -39.72 -37.13
N LEU A 469 51.05 -39.10 -38.29
CA LEU A 469 51.96 -39.26 -39.44
C LEU A 469 53.24 -38.44 -39.28
N GLY A 470 53.19 -37.29 -38.61
CA GLY A 470 54.33 -36.39 -38.48
C GLY A 470 55.55 -37.04 -37.82
N PRO A 471 55.42 -37.67 -36.64
CA PRO A 471 56.53 -38.39 -36.02
C PRO A 471 57.07 -39.52 -36.90
N ILE A 472 56.18 -40.33 -37.50
CA ILE A 472 56.57 -41.46 -38.35
C ILE A 472 57.39 -40.98 -39.56
N LEU A 473 56.93 -39.94 -40.25
CA LEU A 473 57.62 -39.36 -41.41
C LEU A 473 58.96 -38.74 -41.02
N LEU A 474 59.04 -38.04 -39.88
CA LEU A 474 60.29 -37.47 -39.40
C LEU A 474 61.30 -38.56 -39.01
N THR A 475 60.88 -39.63 -38.33
CA THR A 475 61.73 -40.78 -38.03
C THR A 475 62.23 -41.45 -39.32
N ALA A 476 61.32 -41.76 -40.25
CA ALA A 476 61.65 -42.44 -41.50
C ALA A 476 62.62 -41.63 -42.39
N ALA A 477 62.50 -40.29 -42.38
CA ALA A 477 63.41 -39.41 -43.09
C ALA A 477 64.81 -39.32 -42.46
N VAL A 478 64.95 -39.64 -41.17
CA VAL A 478 66.18 -39.47 -40.39
C VAL A 478 66.98 -40.77 -40.25
N VAL A 479 66.30 -41.90 -40.06
CA VAL A 479 66.91 -43.24 -39.91
C VAL A 479 67.97 -43.59 -40.96
N PRO A 480 67.79 -43.36 -42.29
CA PRO A 480 68.78 -43.77 -43.29
C PRO A 480 70.07 -42.94 -43.30
N PHE A 481 70.19 -41.90 -42.47
CA PHE A 481 71.38 -41.04 -42.40
C PHE A 481 72.34 -41.40 -41.25
N GLU A 482 72.13 -42.54 -40.58
CA GLU A 482 72.86 -42.98 -39.37
C GLU A 482 73.15 -41.81 -38.40
N PRO A 483 72.11 -41.21 -37.81
CA PRO A 483 72.26 -40.01 -36.99
C PRO A 483 73.09 -40.32 -35.74
N ALA A 484 74.37 -39.96 -35.78
CA ALA A 484 75.21 -39.91 -34.59
C ALA A 484 74.54 -39.04 -33.49
N LEU A 485 74.83 -39.34 -32.22
CA LEU A 485 74.30 -38.67 -31.02
C LEU A 485 74.25 -37.13 -31.14
N ARG A 486 75.21 -36.56 -31.89
CA ARG A 486 75.30 -35.14 -32.28
C ARG A 486 74.03 -34.51 -32.86
N TYR A 487 73.12 -35.27 -33.48
CA TYR A 487 71.88 -34.74 -34.09
C TYR A 487 70.60 -35.06 -33.30
N LEU A 488 70.68 -35.90 -32.27
CA LEU A 488 69.53 -36.41 -31.52
C LEU A 488 68.67 -35.28 -30.92
N GLY A 489 69.30 -34.24 -30.34
CA GLY A 489 68.60 -33.06 -29.82
C GLY A 489 67.81 -32.27 -30.88
N ALA A 490 68.31 -32.18 -32.11
CA ALA A 490 67.61 -31.50 -33.21
C ALA A 490 66.38 -32.30 -33.68
N ILE A 491 66.48 -33.63 -33.70
CA ILE A 491 65.39 -34.53 -34.08
C ILE A 491 64.27 -34.49 -33.01
N LEU A 492 64.64 -34.49 -31.72
CA LEU A 492 63.69 -34.32 -30.61
C LEU A 492 62.96 -32.96 -30.66
N LEU A 493 63.66 -31.87 -31.03
CA LEU A 493 63.03 -30.57 -31.27
C LEU A 493 62.08 -30.60 -32.48
N GLY A 494 62.37 -31.42 -33.48
CA GLY A 494 61.46 -31.72 -34.60
C GLY A 494 60.16 -32.36 -34.15
N TYR A 495 60.20 -33.43 -33.33
CA TYR A 495 58.99 -34.06 -32.77
C TYR A 495 58.15 -33.08 -31.94
N LEU A 496 58.80 -32.24 -31.11
CA LEU A 496 58.11 -31.19 -30.37
C LEU A 496 57.39 -30.20 -31.29
N THR A 497 58.08 -29.75 -32.35
CA THR A 497 57.52 -28.79 -33.31
C THR A 497 56.23 -29.35 -33.93
N ILE A 498 56.24 -30.62 -34.35
CA ILE A 498 55.07 -31.31 -34.91
C ILE A 498 53.94 -31.43 -33.86
N ALA A 499 54.26 -31.76 -32.60
CA ALA A 499 53.26 -31.85 -31.53
C ALA A 499 52.56 -30.52 -31.25
N VAL A 500 53.29 -29.39 -31.32
CA VAL A 500 52.70 -28.04 -31.18
C VAL A 500 51.72 -27.75 -32.33
N PHE A 501 52.08 -28.06 -33.58
CA PHE A 501 51.18 -27.88 -34.72
C PHE A 501 49.94 -28.78 -34.65
N ALA A 502 50.08 -30.05 -34.23
CA ALA A 502 48.95 -30.94 -33.98
C ALA A 502 48.00 -30.38 -32.91
N GLY A 503 48.56 -29.84 -31.82
CA GLY A 503 47.82 -29.22 -30.72
C GLY A 503 47.04 -27.98 -31.14
N LEU A 504 47.65 -27.09 -31.92
CA LEU A 504 47.00 -25.89 -32.47
C LEU A 504 45.87 -26.23 -33.47
N ALA A 505 45.98 -27.35 -34.18
CA ALA A 505 44.99 -27.75 -35.18
C ALA A 505 43.75 -28.43 -34.58
N ALA A 506 43.92 -29.31 -33.59
CA ALA A 506 42.86 -30.21 -33.12
C ALA A 506 42.77 -30.42 -31.60
N GLY A 507 43.55 -29.70 -30.80
CA GLY A 507 43.52 -29.76 -29.33
C GLY A 507 44.48 -30.80 -28.74
N ILE A 508 44.30 -31.09 -27.44
CA ILE A 508 45.34 -31.75 -26.63
C ILE A 508 45.64 -33.21 -27.02
N TRP A 509 44.64 -33.98 -27.45
CA TRP A 509 44.77 -35.42 -27.69
C TRP A 509 45.74 -35.76 -28.85
N PRO A 510 45.63 -35.15 -30.05
CA PRO A 510 46.62 -35.36 -31.11
C PRO A 510 48.05 -34.94 -30.76
N ALA A 511 48.22 -33.85 -29.99
CA ALA A 511 49.54 -33.43 -29.50
C ALA A 511 50.14 -34.46 -28.54
N MET A 512 49.34 -35.00 -27.61
CA MET A 512 49.79 -36.02 -26.67
C MET A 512 50.14 -37.34 -27.36
N VAL A 513 49.38 -37.76 -28.37
CA VAL A 513 49.72 -38.93 -29.20
C VAL A 513 51.00 -38.69 -30.00
N CYS A 514 51.19 -37.50 -30.57
CA CYS A 514 52.41 -37.11 -31.26
C CYS A 514 53.66 -37.19 -30.38
N VAL A 515 53.54 -36.72 -29.13
CA VAL A 515 54.58 -36.80 -28.10
C VAL A 515 54.90 -38.26 -27.80
N LEU A 516 53.91 -39.06 -27.38
CA LEU A 516 54.11 -40.47 -27.02
C LEU A 516 54.71 -41.31 -28.15
N LEU A 517 54.23 -41.10 -29.38
CA LEU A 517 54.73 -41.79 -30.57
C LEU A 517 56.15 -41.35 -30.91
N GLY A 518 56.47 -40.05 -30.79
CA GLY A 518 57.82 -39.51 -30.95
C GLY A 518 58.81 -40.09 -29.94
N THR A 519 58.42 -40.23 -28.66
CA THR A 519 59.27 -40.88 -27.64
C THR A 519 59.57 -42.34 -28.00
N LEU A 520 58.54 -43.10 -28.39
CA LEU A 520 58.68 -44.52 -28.71
C LEU A 520 59.57 -44.73 -29.94
N LEU A 521 59.38 -43.92 -30.98
CA LEU A 521 60.19 -43.97 -32.20
C LEU A 521 61.63 -43.52 -31.95
N ALA A 522 61.86 -42.49 -31.13
CA ALA A 522 63.20 -42.08 -30.73
C ALA A 522 63.93 -43.21 -29.98
N ASN A 523 63.30 -43.77 -28.95
CA ASN A 523 63.89 -44.83 -28.14
C ASN A 523 64.19 -46.11 -28.95
N TRP A 524 63.35 -46.46 -29.94
CA TRP A 524 63.53 -47.66 -30.74
C TRP A 524 64.54 -47.50 -31.90
N PHE A 525 64.60 -46.33 -32.54
CA PHE A 525 65.38 -46.14 -33.78
C PHE A 525 66.60 -45.22 -33.64
N LEU A 526 66.66 -44.36 -32.62
CA LEU A 526 67.66 -43.29 -32.51
C LEU A 526 68.52 -43.36 -31.24
N THR A 527 68.10 -44.15 -30.25
CA THR A 527 68.79 -44.33 -28.97
C THR A 527 69.56 -45.65 -28.96
N GLN A 528 70.84 -45.65 -28.56
CA GLN A 528 71.64 -46.88 -28.51
C GLN A 528 71.42 -47.65 -27.18
N PRO A 529 71.38 -49.00 -27.22
CA PRO A 529 71.38 -49.86 -28.40
C PRO A 529 70.03 -49.85 -29.14
N VAL A 530 70.07 -49.56 -30.45
CA VAL A 530 68.87 -49.45 -31.29
C VAL A 530 68.13 -50.78 -31.38
N HIS A 531 66.82 -50.71 -31.65
CA HIS A 531 65.88 -51.85 -31.67
C HIS A 531 65.72 -52.57 -30.32
N THR A 532 66.10 -51.91 -29.23
CA THR A 532 65.82 -52.36 -27.85
C THR A 532 65.04 -51.27 -27.11
N LEU A 533 64.27 -51.67 -26.08
CA LEU A 533 63.59 -50.72 -25.19
C LEU A 533 64.38 -50.48 -23.89
N THR A 534 65.66 -50.85 -23.84
CA THR A 534 66.52 -50.78 -22.65
C THR A 534 67.36 -49.51 -22.65
N VAL A 535 67.03 -48.57 -21.76
CA VAL A 535 67.78 -47.31 -21.57
C VAL A 535 68.99 -47.58 -20.68
N THR A 536 70.14 -47.90 -21.29
CA THR A 536 71.36 -48.29 -20.55
C THR A 536 72.30 -47.12 -20.23
N GLU A 537 72.18 -45.99 -20.93
CA GLU A 537 73.06 -44.82 -20.75
C GLU A 537 72.35 -43.68 -20.00
N PRO A 538 73.02 -42.99 -19.05
CA PRO A 538 72.40 -41.93 -18.26
C PRO A 538 72.02 -40.68 -19.06
N GLU A 539 72.67 -40.42 -20.20
CA GLU A 539 72.35 -39.28 -21.07
C GLU A 539 70.94 -39.40 -21.68
N ASN A 540 70.51 -40.62 -21.99
CA ASN A 540 69.19 -40.89 -22.55
C ASN A 540 68.06 -40.72 -21.51
N ILE A 541 68.36 -40.90 -20.23
CA ILE A 541 67.45 -40.60 -19.11
C ILE A 541 67.15 -39.10 -19.04
N VAL A 542 68.18 -38.24 -19.19
CA VAL A 542 68.02 -36.79 -19.19
C VAL A 542 67.12 -36.31 -20.35
N GLN A 543 67.27 -36.92 -21.53
CA GLN A 543 66.43 -36.61 -22.69
C GLN A 543 64.96 -37.00 -22.46
N LEU A 544 64.69 -38.17 -21.86
CA LEU A 544 63.33 -38.60 -21.51
C LEU A 544 62.68 -37.67 -20.47
N ILE A 545 63.44 -37.23 -19.46
CA ILE A 545 62.97 -36.25 -18.46
C ILE A 545 62.65 -34.90 -19.12
N LEU A 546 63.54 -34.39 -19.97
CA LEU A 546 63.30 -33.14 -20.71
C LEU A 546 62.05 -33.24 -21.59
N PHE A 547 61.86 -34.37 -22.26
CA PHE A 547 60.69 -34.63 -23.09
C PHE A 547 59.38 -34.71 -22.28
N ALA A 548 59.42 -35.27 -21.06
CA ALA A 548 58.28 -35.26 -20.14
C ALA A 548 57.94 -33.84 -19.63
N ILE A 549 58.94 -33.00 -19.33
CA ILE A 549 58.74 -31.58 -18.97
C ILE A 549 58.12 -30.82 -20.14
N ILE A 550 58.57 -31.09 -21.36
CA ILE A 550 58.05 -30.51 -22.59
C ILE A 550 56.58 -30.94 -22.81
N ALA A 551 56.26 -32.23 -22.63
CA ALA A 551 54.89 -32.74 -22.72
C ALA A 551 53.96 -32.06 -21.70
N ALA A 552 54.40 -31.92 -20.45
CA ALA A 552 53.67 -31.18 -19.41
C ALA A 552 53.49 -29.69 -19.77
N SER A 553 54.50 -29.06 -20.38
CA SER A 553 54.44 -27.66 -20.81
C SER A 553 53.46 -27.45 -21.97
N VAL A 554 53.43 -28.34 -22.96
CA VAL A 554 52.44 -28.32 -24.05
C VAL A 554 51.03 -28.53 -23.48
N SER A 555 50.85 -29.49 -22.56
CA SER A 555 49.58 -29.71 -21.86
C SER A 555 49.11 -28.46 -21.11
N TRP A 556 50.01 -27.79 -20.38
CA TRP A 556 49.72 -26.56 -19.64
C TRP A 556 49.36 -25.38 -20.56
N ILE A 557 50.13 -25.16 -21.64
CA ILE A 557 49.88 -24.09 -22.63
C ILE A 557 48.50 -24.26 -23.29
N VAL A 558 48.12 -25.48 -23.65
CA VAL A 558 46.79 -25.77 -24.21
C VAL A 558 45.68 -25.52 -23.17
N HIS A 559 45.88 -25.92 -21.92
CA HIS A 559 44.93 -25.66 -20.83
C HIS A 559 44.77 -24.15 -20.50
N VAL A 560 45.81 -23.34 -20.73
CA VAL A 560 45.76 -21.86 -20.64
C VAL A 560 44.99 -21.23 -21.81
N ALA A 561 45.02 -21.84 -23.00
CA ALA A 561 44.30 -21.35 -24.18
C ALA A 561 42.77 -21.47 -24.04
N GLU A 562 42.26 -22.63 -23.61
CA GLU A 562 40.82 -22.84 -23.38
C GLU A 562 40.26 -21.88 -22.32
N ARG A 563 41.04 -21.61 -21.27
CA ARG A 563 40.67 -20.71 -20.16
C ARG A 563 40.57 -19.24 -20.58
N ARG A 564 41.22 -18.82 -21.68
CA ARG A 564 41.07 -17.47 -22.25
C ARG A 564 39.75 -17.28 -22.99
N GLN A 565 39.21 -18.33 -23.61
CA GLN A 565 38.03 -18.21 -24.47
C GLN A 565 36.72 -18.08 -23.67
N SER A 566 36.62 -18.78 -22.53
CA SER A 566 35.48 -18.68 -21.60
C SER A 566 35.34 -17.32 -20.90
N LEU A 567 36.43 -16.55 -20.78
CA LEU A 567 36.41 -15.19 -20.23
C LEU A 567 35.95 -14.13 -21.24
N ALA A 568 36.01 -14.41 -22.55
CA ALA A 568 35.62 -13.45 -23.59
C ALA A 568 34.09 -13.23 -23.63
N THR A 569 33.31 -14.30 -23.47
CA THR A 569 31.84 -14.24 -23.36
C THR A 569 31.37 -13.39 -22.19
N GLN A 570 32.13 -13.34 -21.09
CA GLN A 570 31.80 -12.55 -19.91
C GLN A 570 31.95 -11.04 -20.14
N ARG A 571 32.86 -10.62 -21.05
CA ARG A 571 33.10 -9.20 -21.37
C ARG A 571 31.96 -8.57 -22.18
N LEU A 572 31.28 -9.34 -23.04
CA LEU A 572 30.12 -8.84 -23.80
C LEU A 572 28.91 -8.60 -22.89
N GLY A 573 28.65 -9.51 -21.93
CA GLY A 573 27.60 -9.30 -20.93
C GLY A 573 27.85 -8.07 -20.04
N GLN A 574 29.10 -7.87 -19.61
CA GLN A 574 29.46 -6.68 -18.81
C GLN A 574 29.33 -5.37 -19.60
N ALA A 575 29.65 -5.35 -20.90
CA ALA A 575 29.49 -4.15 -21.73
C ALA A 575 28.02 -3.73 -21.88
N VAL A 576 27.09 -4.70 -22.01
CA VAL A 576 25.64 -4.43 -22.07
C VAL A 576 25.12 -3.92 -20.72
N VAL A 577 25.49 -4.57 -19.61
CA VAL A 577 25.11 -4.11 -18.25
C VAL A 577 25.67 -2.73 -17.93
N LEU A 578 26.90 -2.42 -18.35
CA LEU A 578 27.47 -1.07 -18.21
C LEU A 578 26.79 -0.04 -19.12
N SER A 579 26.38 -0.42 -20.34
CA SER A 579 25.58 0.46 -21.21
C SER A 579 24.18 0.73 -20.64
N ASP A 580 23.54 -0.25 -20.01
CA ASP A 580 22.20 -0.08 -19.42
C ASP A 580 22.26 0.74 -18.13
N LEU A 581 23.28 0.53 -17.28
CA LEU A 581 23.55 1.40 -16.12
C LEU A 581 23.95 2.83 -16.51
N ALA A 582 24.60 3.03 -17.66
CA ALA A 582 24.98 4.36 -18.15
C ALA A 582 23.83 5.11 -18.87
N ARG A 583 22.82 4.40 -19.40
CA ARG A 583 21.62 5.01 -20.02
C ARG A 583 20.37 5.00 -19.13
N GLY A 584 20.41 4.30 -18.00
CA GLY A 584 19.35 4.24 -16.99
C GLY A 584 19.20 5.47 -16.10
N VAL A 585 19.70 6.65 -16.52
CA VAL A 585 19.29 7.92 -15.92
C VAL A 585 17.88 8.22 -16.37
N ILE A 586 16.94 7.84 -15.49
CA ILE A 586 15.64 8.46 -15.22
C ILE A 586 15.29 9.60 -16.20
N ASN A 587 14.55 9.26 -17.25
CA ASN A 587 13.62 10.21 -17.87
C ASN A 587 12.21 9.86 -17.40
N GLU A 588 11.46 10.86 -16.97
CA GLU A 588 10.05 10.72 -16.63
C GLU A 588 9.24 10.40 -17.90
N GLY A 589 8.43 9.33 -17.86
CA GLY A 589 7.53 8.97 -18.97
C GLY A 589 7.78 7.65 -19.71
N ASP A 590 8.65 6.75 -19.21
CA ASP A 590 8.83 5.40 -19.79
C ASP A 590 7.54 4.56 -19.66
N ASN A 591 6.66 4.65 -20.66
CA ASN A 591 5.44 3.85 -20.77
C ASN A 591 5.76 2.41 -21.18
N LEU A 592 5.00 1.44 -20.67
CA LEU A 592 5.19 -0.01 -20.90
C LEU A 592 5.24 -0.35 -22.40
N ASN A 593 4.35 0.25 -23.20
CA ASN A 593 4.35 0.10 -24.66
C ASN A 593 5.69 0.50 -25.31
N GLN A 594 6.30 1.61 -24.88
CA GLN A 594 7.58 2.08 -25.43
C GLN A 594 8.73 1.11 -25.12
N LEU A 595 8.73 0.47 -23.95
CA LEU A 595 9.70 -0.55 -23.61
C LEU A 595 9.56 -1.77 -24.53
N LEU A 596 8.33 -2.25 -24.78
CA LEU A 596 8.09 -3.35 -25.70
C LEU A 596 8.42 -2.97 -27.16
N GLN A 597 8.13 -1.74 -27.59
CA GLN A 597 8.54 -1.20 -28.90
C GLN A 597 10.07 -1.22 -29.06
N ARG A 598 10.82 -0.77 -28.04
CA ARG A 598 12.29 -0.83 -28.02
C ARG A 598 12.78 -2.27 -28.10
N LEU A 599 12.21 -3.22 -27.35
CA LEU A 599 12.54 -4.65 -27.48
C LEU A 599 12.27 -5.18 -28.89
N ARG A 600 11.13 -4.82 -29.49
CA ARG A 600 10.80 -5.20 -30.88
C ARG A 600 11.85 -4.72 -31.86
N GLN A 601 12.25 -3.45 -31.76
CA GLN A 601 13.24 -2.84 -32.64
C GLN A 601 14.65 -3.40 -32.40
N THR A 602 15.14 -3.43 -31.16
CA THR A 602 16.50 -3.87 -30.80
C THR A 602 16.77 -5.32 -31.21
N PHE A 603 15.79 -6.22 -31.05
CA PHE A 603 15.93 -7.62 -31.44
C PHE A 603 15.43 -7.93 -32.85
N ALA A 604 14.99 -6.94 -33.65
CA ALA A 604 14.40 -7.10 -34.97
C ALA A 604 13.27 -8.17 -34.99
N LEU A 605 12.37 -8.06 -34.01
CA LEU A 605 11.21 -8.95 -33.86
C LEU A 605 10.02 -8.42 -34.65
N LYS A 606 9.11 -9.32 -35.04
CA LYS A 606 7.86 -8.92 -35.70
C LYS A 606 6.87 -8.32 -34.70
N ARG A 607 6.74 -8.96 -33.53
CA ARG A 607 5.78 -8.58 -32.47
C ARG A 607 6.30 -9.00 -31.09
N VAL A 608 5.97 -8.18 -30.09
CA VAL A 608 6.21 -8.44 -28.67
C VAL A 608 4.91 -8.16 -27.90
N ASP A 609 4.38 -9.17 -27.23
CA ASP A 609 3.21 -9.06 -26.33
C ASP A 609 3.63 -9.35 -24.90
N LEU A 610 3.18 -8.54 -23.94
CA LEU A 610 3.29 -8.87 -22.53
C LEU A 610 1.97 -9.51 -22.07
N GLN A 611 2.06 -10.67 -21.43
CA GLN A 611 0.90 -11.42 -20.97
C GLN A 611 0.95 -11.67 -19.46
N ARG A 612 -0.19 -11.47 -18.79
CA ARG A 612 -0.44 -11.84 -17.40
C ARG A 612 -1.28 -13.12 -17.35
N TYR A 613 -0.97 -14.01 -16.42
CA TYR A 613 -1.84 -15.13 -16.09
C TYR A 613 -3.01 -14.63 -15.23
N VAL A 614 -4.24 -14.92 -15.64
CA VAL A 614 -5.45 -14.60 -14.86
C VAL A 614 -5.99 -15.90 -14.26
N PRO A 615 -5.87 -16.13 -12.94
CA PRO A 615 -6.25 -17.38 -12.29
C PRO A 615 -7.73 -17.74 -12.51
N GLU A 616 -8.63 -16.77 -12.28
CA GLU A 616 -10.09 -16.89 -12.46
C GLU A 616 -10.49 -17.47 -13.82
N ARG A 617 -9.81 -17.04 -14.88
CA ARG A 617 -10.11 -17.41 -16.27
C ARG A 617 -9.23 -18.57 -16.76
N LYS A 618 -8.31 -19.07 -15.92
CA LYS A 618 -7.27 -20.09 -16.20
C LYS A 618 -6.55 -19.86 -17.55
N LYS A 619 -6.31 -18.59 -17.90
CA LYS A 619 -5.83 -18.15 -19.21
C LYS A 619 -4.79 -17.05 -19.08
N TRP A 620 -3.88 -17.01 -20.05
CA TRP A 620 -2.97 -15.89 -20.25
C TRP A 620 -3.68 -14.81 -21.08
N VAL A 621 -3.70 -13.59 -20.57
CA VAL A 621 -4.32 -12.42 -21.21
C VAL A 621 -3.20 -11.44 -21.56
N THR A 622 -3.21 -10.90 -22.78
CA THR A 622 -2.30 -9.83 -23.18
C THR A 622 -2.69 -8.55 -22.43
N ILE A 623 -1.74 -7.98 -21.70
CA ILE A 623 -1.90 -6.71 -20.98
C ILE A 623 -1.31 -5.52 -21.75
N GLU A 624 -0.34 -5.77 -22.64
CA GLU A 624 0.27 -4.75 -23.50
C GLU A 624 0.81 -5.42 -24.78
N THR A 625 0.80 -4.72 -25.92
CA THR A 625 1.30 -5.26 -27.20
C THR A 625 1.98 -4.17 -28.05
N THR A 626 2.93 -4.57 -28.89
CA THR A 626 3.49 -3.73 -29.96
C THR A 626 2.68 -3.76 -31.25
N SER A 627 1.51 -4.39 -31.28
CA SER A 627 0.61 -4.40 -32.44
C SER A 627 -0.09 -3.05 -32.59
N GLU A 628 -0.11 -2.51 -33.81
CA GLU A 628 -0.82 -1.26 -34.15
C GLU A 628 -2.35 -1.44 -34.08
N ASP A 629 -2.84 -2.67 -34.27
CA ASP A 629 -4.25 -3.07 -34.11
C ASP A 629 -4.67 -3.26 -32.63
N GLY A 630 -3.76 -3.05 -31.68
CA GLY A 630 -4.02 -3.11 -30.24
C GLY A 630 -4.16 -4.51 -29.64
N ILE A 631 -4.52 -4.56 -28.35
CA ILE A 631 -4.50 -5.79 -27.52
C ILE A 631 -5.41 -6.91 -28.05
N SER A 632 -6.51 -6.54 -28.72
CA SER A 632 -7.48 -7.48 -29.30
C SER A 632 -7.01 -8.16 -30.59
N ALA A 633 -5.88 -7.73 -31.17
CA ALA A 633 -5.40 -8.20 -32.46
C ALA A 633 -4.92 -9.67 -32.42
N PRO A 634 -5.37 -10.54 -33.36
CA PRO A 634 -4.87 -11.90 -33.49
C PRO A 634 -3.34 -11.95 -33.59
N TRP A 635 -2.73 -13.01 -33.05
CA TRP A 635 -1.27 -13.15 -33.08
C TRP A 635 -0.77 -13.36 -34.51
N ASP A 636 -0.10 -12.34 -35.06
CA ASP A 636 0.50 -12.32 -36.39
C ASP A 636 2.01 -12.58 -36.38
N GLY A 637 2.62 -12.69 -35.19
CA GLY A 637 4.07 -12.83 -34.96
C GLY A 637 4.72 -14.14 -35.43
N GLY A 638 4.04 -14.95 -36.26
CA GLY A 638 4.53 -16.24 -36.75
C GLY A 638 3.96 -17.45 -36.00
N LYS A 639 4.15 -18.65 -36.58
CA LYS A 639 3.47 -19.88 -36.15
C LYS A 639 3.89 -20.39 -34.77
N ASP A 640 5.17 -20.25 -34.42
CA ASP A 640 5.74 -20.72 -33.15
C ASP A 640 6.27 -19.53 -32.31
N PRO A 641 5.41 -18.89 -31.50
CA PRO A 641 5.83 -17.79 -30.63
C PRO A 641 6.71 -18.30 -29.49
N VAL A 642 7.87 -17.66 -29.31
CA VAL A 642 8.75 -17.94 -28.17
C VAL A 642 8.22 -17.21 -26.93
N ARG A 643 8.25 -17.88 -25.77
CA ARG A 643 7.71 -17.35 -24.51
C ARG A 643 8.83 -17.27 -23.49
N VAL A 644 9.14 -16.06 -23.05
CA VAL A 644 10.17 -15.74 -22.06
C VAL A 644 9.48 -15.37 -20.76
N ARG A 645 9.95 -15.87 -19.62
CA ARG A 645 9.41 -15.49 -18.31
C ARG A 645 9.84 -14.06 -17.99
N ALA A 646 8.93 -13.22 -17.49
CA ALA A 646 9.28 -11.90 -16.97
C ALA A 646 9.41 -11.92 -15.44
N SER A 647 8.46 -12.55 -14.76
CA SER A 647 8.42 -12.71 -13.30
C SER A 647 7.39 -13.79 -12.90
N GLN A 648 6.88 -13.78 -11.66
CA GLN A 648 5.70 -14.57 -11.26
C GLN A 648 4.49 -14.07 -12.06
N GLY A 649 3.67 -14.97 -12.61
CA GLY A 649 2.43 -14.59 -13.34
C GLY A 649 2.59 -13.78 -14.64
N LEU A 650 3.79 -13.32 -15.02
CA LEU A 650 4.05 -12.49 -16.20
C LEU A 650 5.02 -13.16 -17.20
N ARG A 651 4.71 -13.08 -18.49
CA ARG A 651 5.56 -13.57 -19.59
C ARG A 651 5.57 -12.62 -20.79
N ILE A 652 6.71 -12.54 -21.45
CA ILE A 652 6.88 -11.86 -22.73
C ILE A 652 6.73 -12.91 -23.84
N VAL A 653 5.91 -12.63 -24.83
CA VAL A 653 5.70 -13.47 -26.01
C VAL A 653 6.28 -12.76 -27.22
N VAL A 654 7.23 -13.39 -27.90
CA VAL A 654 8.00 -12.78 -29.00
C VAL A 654 7.84 -13.57 -30.29
N GLY A 655 7.72 -12.84 -31.40
CA GLY A 655 7.46 -13.39 -32.73
C GLY A 655 8.43 -12.88 -33.80
N GLY A 656 8.61 -13.67 -34.86
CA GLY A 656 9.48 -13.38 -35.99
C GLY A 656 10.62 -14.38 -36.13
N ARG A 657 11.84 -13.97 -35.78
CA ARG A 657 13.06 -14.78 -35.97
C ARG A 657 13.32 -15.77 -34.82
N GLN A 658 14.18 -16.75 -35.08
CA GLN A 658 14.79 -17.54 -34.02
C GLN A 658 15.74 -16.66 -33.18
N LEU A 659 15.67 -16.83 -31.86
CA LEU A 659 16.46 -16.09 -30.89
C LEU A 659 17.60 -16.96 -30.36
N SER A 660 18.77 -16.36 -30.18
CA SER A 660 19.90 -17.03 -29.54
C SER A 660 19.65 -17.19 -28.03
N PRO A 661 20.31 -18.14 -27.33
CA PRO A 661 20.24 -18.21 -25.87
C PRO A 661 20.69 -16.92 -25.17
N ALA A 662 21.58 -16.14 -25.79
CA ALA A 662 21.98 -14.84 -25.30
C ALA A 662 20.88 -13.77 -25.48
N ASP A 663 20.16 -13.80 -26.60
CA ASP A 663 19.02 -12.91 -26.85
C ASP A 663 17.90 -13.18 -25.83
N LEU A 664 17.62 -14.46 -25.55
CA LEU A 664 16.61 -14.87 -24.58
C LEU A 664 16.97 -14.41 -23.16
N ALA A 665 18.22 -14.61 -22.72
CA ALA A 665 18.69 -14.12 -21.43
C ALA A 665 18.64 -12.58 -21.32
N MET A 666 18.89 -11.87 -22.42
CA MET A 666 18.80 -10.40 -22.45
C MET A 666 17.34 -9.92 -22.39
N ILE A 667 16.39 -10.61 -23.05
CA ILE A 667 14.95 -10.32 -22.94
C ILE A 667 14.42 -10.65 -21.54
N GLU A 668 14.85 -11.76 -20.94
CA GLU A 668 14.50 -12.15 -19.56
C GLU A 668 14.98 -11.11 -18.52
N ALA A 669 16.18 -10.56 -18.71
CA ALA A 669 16.71 -9.49 -17.85
C ALA A 669 15.83 -8.22 -17.81
N HIS A 670 15.06 -7.93 -18.86
CA HIS A 670 14.09 -6.83 -18.87
C HIS A 670 12.81 -7.11 -18.04
N GLY A 671 12.56 -8.36 -17.65
CA GLY A 671 11.40 -8.77 -16.86
C GLY A 671 11.29 -8.05 -15.49
N ALA A 672 12.42 -7.81 -14.83
CA ALA A 672 12.47 -7.05 -13.59
C ALA A 672 12.03 -5.59 -13.77
N ARG A 673 12.42 -4.94 -14.89
CA ARG A 673 12.02 -3.56 -15.21
C ARG A 673 10.54 -3.47 -15.58
N ILE A 674 10.03 -4.45 -16.31
CA ILE A 674 8.59 -4.55 -16.63
C ILE A 674 7.76 -4.69 -15.36
N THR A 675 8.19 -5.54 -14.42
CA THR A 675 7.52 -5.74 -13.13
C THR A 675 7.50 -4.43 -12.34
N ALA A 676 8.66 -3.77 -12.17
CA ALA A 676 8.74 -2.49 -11.45
C ALA A 676 7.90 -1.35 -12.05
N ILE A 677 7.68 -1.32 -13.37
CA ILE A 677 6.77 -0.35 -14.03
C ILE A 677 5.31 -0.64 -13.67
N ILE A 678 4.91 -1.92 -13.69
CA ILE A 678 3.56 -2.38 -13.34
C ILE A 678 3.26 -2.09 -11.86
N ASP A 679 4.17 -2.46 -10.96
CA ASP A 679 4.01 -2.26 -9.52
C ASP A 679 3.86 -0.76 -9.22
N ARG A 680 4.67 0.09 -9.88
CA ARG A 680 4.57 1.55 -9.75
C ARG A 680 3.21 2.07 -10.22
N GLN A 681 2.68 1.62 -11.36
CA GLN A 681 1.37 2.04 -11.84
C GLN A 681 0.24 1.65 -10.85
N GLN A 682 0.30 0.45 -10.26
CA GLN A 682 -0.66 0.01 -9.25
C GLN A 682 -0.55 0.83 -7.96
N MET A 683 0.67 1.11 -7.49
CA MET A 683 0.91 1.94 -6.30
C MET A 683 0.47 3.40 -6.48
N GLU A 684 0.66 3.97 -7.67
CA GLU A 684 0.16 5.32 -7.99
C GLU A 684 -1.37 5.36 -8.06
N ALA A 685 -2.04 4.31 -8.58
CA ALA A 685 -3.50 4.20 -8.56
C ALA A 685 -4.04 4.08 -7.13
N MET A 686 -3.43 3.21 -6.30
CA MET A 686 -3.81 3.04 -4.89
C MET A 686 -3.67 4.34 -4.09
N ARG A 687 -2.57 5.09 -4.29
CA ARG A 687 -2.35 6.39 -3.63
C ARG A 687 -3.40 7.45 -4.01
N ARG A 688 -3.90 7.44 -5.25
CA ARG A 688 -4.99 8.35 -5.65
C ARG A 688 -6.30 7.97 -4.96
N ALA A 689 -6.58 6.67 -4.81
CA ALA A 689 -7.76 6.19 -4.10
C ALA A 689 -7.72 6.53 -2.60
N THR A 690 -6.60 6.30 -1.91
CA THR A 690 -6.48 6.65 -0.48
C THR A 690 -6.48 8.16 -0.24
N ALA A 691 -5.85 8.95 -1.10
CA ALA A 691 -5.90 10.41 -1.00
C ALA A 691 -7.33 10.97 -1.18
N ALA A 692 -8.16 10.35 -2.02
CA ALA A 692 -9.57 10.72 -2.16
C ALA A 692 -10.38 10.42 -0.89
N LEU A 693 -10.12 9.29 -0.22
CA LEU A 693 -10.76 8.93 1.06
C LEU A 693 -10.33 9.87 2.20
N GLU A 694 -9.04 10.21 2.30
CA GLU A 694 -8.55 11.17 3.30
C GLU A 694 -9.12 12.58 3.10
N ALA A 695 -9.30 13.01 1.85
CA ALA A 695 -9.95 14.29 1.55
C ALA A 695 -11.40 14.33 2.07
N GLY A 696 -12.16 13.23 1.90
CA GLY A 696 -13.51 13.09 2.44
C GLY A 696 -13.57 13.22 3.96
N ASN A 697 -12.69 12.52 4.68
CA ASN A 697 -12.66 12.57 6.16
C ASN A 697 -12.28 13.95 6.72
N ARG A 698 -11.39 14.69 6.06
CA ARG A 698 -11.03 16.06 6.51
C ARG A 698 -12.19 17.03 6.44
N VAL A 699 -13.05 16.91 5.42
CA VAL A 699 -14.29 17.69 5.33
C VAL A 699 -15.22 17.36 6.50
N GLY A 700 -15.40 16.08 6.83
CA GLY A 700 -16.26 15.64 7.95
C GLY A 700 -15.86 16.22 9.31
N THR A 701 -14.57 16.27 9.63
CA THR A 701 -14.10 16.81 10.93
C THR A 701 -14.30 18.33 11.05
N ALA A 702 -14.06 19.08 9.96
CA ALA A 702 -14.33 20.52 9.93
C ALA A 702 -15.84 20.83 10.07
N LEU A 703 -16.67 19.99 9.45
CA LEU A 703 -18.13 20.05 9.49
C LEU A 703 -18.67 19.96 10.93
N LEU A 704 -18.22 18.95 11.69
CA LEU A 704 -18.62 18.74 13.08
C LEU A 704 -18.20 19.91 14.00
N ALA A 705 -17.04 20.52 13.75
CA ALA A 705 -16.57 21.68 14.52
C ALA A 705 -17.44 22.94 14.26
N ALA A 706 -17.79 23.22 13.00
CA ALA A 706 -18.65 24.34 12.63
C ALA A 706 -20.07 24.17 13.20
N VAL A 707 -20.67 22.98 13.05
CA VAL A 707 -22.01 22.65 13.58
C VAL A 707 -22.06 22.80 15.11
N SER A 708 -21.00 22.37 15.81
CA SER A 708 -20.92 22.48 17.28
C SER A 708 -20.88 23.92 17.80
N HIS A 709 -20.43 24.88 16.98
CA HIS A 709 -20.41 26.29 17.32
C HIS A 709 -21.80 26.91 17.11
N ASP A 710 -22.38 26.73 15.92
CA ASP A 710 -23.61 27.41 15.52
C ASP A 710 -24.88 26.86 16.20
N LEU A 711 -24.84 25.63 16.72
CA LEU A 711 -25.85 25.11 17.66
C LEU A 711 -25.70 25.70 19.08
N ARG A 712 -24.46 26.03 19.50
CA ARG A 712 -24.18 26.50 20.87
C ARG A 712 -24.66 27.94 21.09
N THR A 713 -24.58 28.81 20.07
CA THR A 713 -25.00 30.21 20.17
C THR A 713 -26.49 30.38 20.53
N PRO A 714 -27.47 29.83 19.77
CA PRO A 714 -28.89 29.92 20.14
C PRO A 714 -29.19 29.23 21.47
N LEU A 715 -28.59 28.05 21.73
CA LEU A 715 -28.78 27.33 22.99
C LEU A 715 -28.28 28.13 24.21
N ALA A 716 -27.19 28.89 24.06
CA ALA A 716 -26.70 29.80 25.09
C ALA A 716 -27.64 31.00 25.28
N GLY A 717 -28.25 31.53 24.21
CA GLY A 717 -29.27 32.57 24.26
C GLY A 717 -30.51 32.12 25.04
N ILE A 718 -31.10 30.98 24.65
CA ILE A 718 -32.23 30.35 25.36
C ILE A 718 -31.86 30.15 26.84
N LYS A 719 -30.71 29.54 27.12
CA LYS A 719 -30.29 29.26 28.50
C LYS A 719 -30.14 30.55 29.33
N ALA A 720 -29.52 31.58 28.78
CA ALA A 720 -29.36 32.86 29.47
C ALA A 720 -30.74 33.49 29.78
N ALA A 721 -31.63 33.56 28.79
CA ALA A 721 -32.94 34.16 28.95
C ALA A 721 -33.83 33.39 29.94
N VAL A 722 -33.86 32.05 29.85
CA VAL A 722 -34.57 31.18 30.80
C VAL A 722 -33.98 31.31 32.21
N SER A 723 -32.66 31.36 32.36
CA SER A 723 -32.02 31.59 33.67
C SER A 723 -32.43 32.93 34.28
N SER A 724 -32.43 34.02 33.49
CA SER A 724 -32.89 35.33 33.98
C SER A 724 -34.37 35.34 34.37
N LEU A 725 -35.25 34.65 33.62
CA LEU A 725 -36.67 34.50 33.96
C LEU A 725 -36.93 33.60 35.19
N SER A 726 -35.94 32.81 35.62
CA SER A 726 -36.05 31.84 36.73
C SER A 726 -35.32 32.29 38.01
N MET A 727 -34.85 33.55 38.08
CA MET A 727 -34.21 34.11 39.27
C MET A 727 -35.25 34.77 40.17
N ASP A 728 -35.53 34.17 41.32
CA ASP A 728 -36.44 34.72 42.35
C ASP A 728 -35.95 36.05 42.95
N ASP A 729 -34.66 36.37 42.77
CA ASP A 729 -33.97 37.53 43.35
C ASP A 729 -34.14 38.84 42.55
N VAL A 730 -34.78 38.80 41.37
CA VAL A 730 -34.82 39.90 40.39
C VAL A 730 -36.27 40.25 40.02
N GLU A 731 -36.73 41.42 40.43
CA GLU A 731 -37.98 42.00 39.91
C GLU A 731 -37.79 42.46 38.46
N LEU A 732 -38.17 41.59 37.51
CA LEU A 732 -38.25 41.93 36.08
C LEU A 732 -39.55 42.69 35.79
N ASP A 733 -39.44 43.83 35.11
CA ASP A 733 -40.58 44.51 34.53
C ASP A 733 -41.15 43.73 33.32
N GLU A 734 -42.38 44.07 32.92
CA GLU A 734 -43.05 43.41 31.80
C GLU A 734 -42.32 43.63 30.46
N GLU A 735 -41.58 44.73 30.31
CA GLU A 735 -40.78 45.00 29.12
C GLU A 735 -39.55 44.06 29.03
N SER A 736 -38.79 43.92 30.12
CA SER A 736 -37.67 42.96 30.19
C SER A 736 -38.15 41.52 30.07
N ARG A 737 -39.28 41.17 30.70
CA ARG A 737 -39.91 39.85 30.57
C ARG A 737 -40.23 39.53 29.10
N LYS A 738 -40.84 40.48 28.38
CA LYS A 738 -41.17 40.34 26.96
C LYS A 738 -39.92 40.16 26.10
N ILE A 739 -38.88 40.97 26.31
CA ILE A 739 -37.59 40.87 25.59
C ILE A 739 -36.94 39.49 25.80
N LEU A 740 -37.00 38.93 27.02
CA LEU A 740 -36.45 37.61 27.31
C LEU A 740 -37.24 36.48 26.63
N ILE A 741 -38.58 36.60 26.54
CA ILE A 741 -39.43 35.66 25.80
C ILE A 741 -39.13 35.73 24.28
N GLU A 742 -39.13 36.92 23.70
CA GLU A 742 -38.77 37.14 22.28
C GLU A 742 -37.37 36.60 21.95
N THR A 743 -36.43 36.71 22.91
CA THR A 743 -35.07 36.15 22.78
C THR A 743 -35.08 34.62 22.77
N ILE A 744 -35.95 33.96 23.54
CA ILE A 744 -36.11 32.51 23.57
C ILE A 744 -36.70 32.02 22.24
N GLU A 745 -37.81 32.63 21.80
CA GLU A 745 -38.50 32.30 20.55
C GLU A 745 -37.55 32.45 19.35
N SER A 746 -36.96 33.63 19.16
CA SER A 746 -36.02 33.88 18.06
C SER A 746 -34.79 32.95 18.09
N SER A 747 -34.34 32.53 19.27
CA SER A 747 -33.25 31.57 19.41
C SER A 747 -33.69 30.13 19.11
N ALA A 748 -34.94 29.76 19.39
CA ALA A 748 -35.51 28.46 19.09
C ALA A 748 -35.76 28.30 17.58
N ASP A 749 -36.39 29.27 16.92
CA ASP A 749 -36.62 29.29 15.47
C ASP A 749 -35.30 29.17 14.68
N ARG A 750 -34.27 29.86 15.19
CA ARG A 750 -32.91 29.80 14.66
C ARG A 750 -32.28 28.41 14.84
N LEU A 751 -32.52 27.75 15.97
CA LEU A 751 -32.04 26.39 16.22
C LEU A 751 -32.74 25.38 15.30
N GLU A 752 -34.06 25.49 15.13
CA GLU A 752 -34.84 24.69 14.19
C GLU A 752 -34.34 24.86 12.76
N THR A 753 -34.15 26.10 12.31
CA THR A 753 -33.57 26.42 10.99
C THR A 753 -32.21 25.76 10.80
N VAL A 754 -31.34 25.77 11.81
CA VAL A 754 -30.01 25.13 11.76
C VAL A 754 -30.13 23.61 11.68
N VAL A 755 -30.98 23.00 12.51
CA VAL A 755 -31.17 21.53 12.54
C VAL A 755 -31.81 21.04 11.24
N GLY A 756 -32.83 21.73 10.72
CA GLY A 756 -33.49 21.42 9.45
C GLY A 756 -32.50 21.38 8.28
N ASN A 757 -31.69 22.43 8.12
CA ASN A 757 -30.66 22.50 7.08
C ASN A 757 -29.61 21.37 7.18
N LEU A 758 -29.30 20.91 8.40
CA LEU A 758 -28.37 19.79 8.61
C LEU A 758 -29.00 18.43 8.26
N LEU A 759 -30.27 18.24 8.60
CA LEU A 759 -31.02 17.04 8.23
C LEU A 759 -31.21 16.95 6.71
N ASP A 760 -31.49 18.07 6.03
CA ASP A 760 -31.57 18.12 4.57
C ASP A 760 -30.24 17.75 3.91
N MET A 761 -29.14 18.34 4.38
CA MET A 761 -27.80 18.02 3.86
C MET A 761 -27.42 16.55 4.09
N SER A 762 -27.85 15.96 5.21
CA SER A 762 -27.68 14.54 5.49
C SER A 762 -28.50 13.66 4.53
N ARG A 763 -29.77 14.00 4.29
CA ARG A 763 -30.66 13.32 3.33
C ARG A 763 -30.14 13.41 1.89
N LEU A 764 -29.65 14.58 1.48
CA LEU A 764 -29.02 14.78 0.17
C LEU A 764 -27.75 13.94 0.01
N ARG A 765 -26.85 13.91 1.01
CA ARG A 765 -25.61 13.10 0.95
C ARG A 765 -25.85 11.60 0.97
N SER A 766 -26.90 11.13 1.64
CA SER A 766 -27.29 9.71 1.67
C SER A 766 -28.14 9.29 0.46
N ASN A 767 -28.41 10.22 -0.46
CA ASN A 767 -29.32 10.03 -1.61
C ASN A 767 -30.73 9.56 -1.17
N ALA A 768 -31.16 9.98 0.03
CA ALA A 768 -32.39 9.58 0.70
C ALA A 768 -33.53 10.60 0.54
N VAL A 769 -33.40 11.56 -0.39
CA VAL A 769 -34.46 12.53 -0.71
C VAL A 769 -35.43 11.89 -1.71
N SER A 770 -36.63 11.55 -1.23
CA SER A 770 -37.75 11.13 -2.09
C SER A 770 -38.46 12.37 -2.66
N VAL A 771 -38.28 12.64 -3.95
CA VAL A 771 -38.98 13.73 -4.66
C VAL A 771 -40.37 13.28 -5.09
N GLN A 772 -41.43 13.91 -4.59
CA GLN A 772 -42.79 13.68 -5.10
C GLN A 772 -43.06 14.57 -6.31
N ARG A 773 -42.76 14.06 -7.51
CA ARG A 773 -43.00 14.79 -8.76
C ARG A 773 -44.50 14.95 -9.02
N ARG A 774 -44.97 16.19 -9.06
CA ARG A 774 -46.33 16.60 -9.44
C ARG A 774 -46.25 17.77 -10.42
N VAL A 775 -47.38 18.08 -11.06
CA VAL A 775 -47.52 19.27 -11.90
C VAL A 775 -47.82 20.46 -10.99
N LEU A 776 -46.94 21.47 -11.03
CA LEU A 776 -46.98 22.62 -10.13
C LEU A 776 -47.05 23.93 -10.94
N PRO A 777 -48.18 24.65 -10.92
CA PRO A 777 -48.24 26.02 -11.43
C PRO A 777 -47.24 26.90 -10.65
N VAL A 778 -46.35 27.59 -11.37
CA VAL A 778 -45.29 28.39 -10.72
C VAL A 778 -45.89 29.54 -9.89
N THR A 779 -47.06 30.06 -10.30
CA THR A 779 -47.83 31.04 -9.54
C THR A 779 -48.25 30.52 -8.15
N GLU A 780 -48.82 29.31 -8.07
CA GLU A 780 -49.23 28.70 -6.79
C GLU A 780 -48.03 28.56 -5.82
N VAL A 781 -46.86 28.16 -6.34
CA VAL A 781 -45.64 28.03 -5.52
C VAL A 781 -45.11 29.38 -5.06
N LEU A 782 -45.11 30.40 -5.93
CA LEU A 782 -44.66 31.75 -5.55
C LEU A 782 -45.61 32.44 -4.56
N GLU A 783 -46.92 32.22 -4.68
CA GLU A 783 -47.91 32.66 -3.70
C GLU A 783 -47.73 31.94 -2.36
N ALA A 784 -47.50 30.62 -2.36
CA ALA A 784 -47.22 29.86 -1.14
C ALA A 784 -45.95 30.37 -0.42
N VAL A 785 -44.85 30.60 -1.16
CA VAL A 785 -43.64 31.22 -0.61
C VAL A 785 -43.95 32.61 -0.04
N GLN A 786 -44.67 33.46 -0.77
CA GLN A 786 -44.99 34.82 -0.31
C GLN A 786 -45.82 34.84 0.98
N ASN A 787 -46.64 33.82 1.23
CA ASN A 787 -47.42 33.67 2.46
C ASN A 787 -46.63 33.06 3.65
N GLU A 788 -45.60 32.25 3.39
CA GLU A 788 -44.78 31.61 4.43
C GLU A 788 -43.57 32.46 4.86
N LEU A 789 -43.16 33.43 4.05
CA LEU A 789 -42.06 34.33 4.39
C LEU A 789 -42.36 35.14 5.68
N PRO A 790 -41.40 35.23 6.63
CA PRO A 790 -41.55 36.08 7.81
C PRO A 790 -41.79 37.54 7.44
N GLU A 791 -42.52 38.32 8.25
CA GLU A 791 -42.76 39.75 7.98
C GLU A 791 -41.46 40.54 7.73
N ALA A 792 -40.37 40.16 8.40
CA ALA A 792 -39.04 40.74 8.24
C ALA A 792 -38.38 40.48 6.86
N ALA A 793 -38.86 39.51 6.08
CA ALA A 793 -38.43 39.25 4.70
C ALA A 793 -39.20 40.11 3.67
N GLY A 794 -40.32 40.75 4.06
CA GLY A 794 -41.06 41.69 3.23
C GLY A 794 -41.68 41.11 1.94
N HIS A 795 -42.17 42.01 1.09
CA HIS A 795 -42.81 41.65 -0.17
C HIS A 795 -41.79 41.36 -1.29
N MET A 796 -42.12 40.45 -2.19
CA MET A 796 -41.40 40.17 -3.43
C MET A 796 -42.17 40.75 -4.62
N ASP A 797 -41.48 41.44 -5.52
CA ASP A 797 -42.07 41.90 -6.78
C ASP A 797 -42.09 40.70 -7.75
N VAL A 798 -43.25 40.04 -7.90
CA VAL A 798 -43.41 38.83 -8.73
C VAL A 798 -43.96 39.18 -10.12
N ASP A 799 -43.25 38.77 -11.17
CA ASP A 799 -43.67 38.92 -12.57
C ASP A 799 -43.50 37.57 -13.30
N VAL A 800 -44.63 36.88 -13.48
CA VAL A 800 -44.74 35.59 -14.19
C VAL A 800 -45.34 35.84 -15.56
N ASP A 801 -44.66 35.38 -16.61
CA ASP A 801 -45.21 35.43 -17.97
C ASP A 801 -46.40 34.46 -18.07
N PRO A 802 -47.58 34.88 -18.57
CA PRO A 802 -48.76 34.01 -18.69
C PRO A 802 -48.55 32.72 -19.49
N GLU A 803 -47.55 32.63 -20.36
CA GLU A 803 -47.17 31.39 -21.06
C GLU A 803 -46.24 30.47 -20.23
N THR A 804 -45.85 30.88 -19.02
CA THR A 804 -45.01 30.09 -18.11
C THR A 804 -45.79 28.94 -17.50
N LEU A 805 -45.73 27.80 -18.19
CA LEU A 805 -46.42 26.57 -17.81
C LEU A 805 -45.86 25.95 -16.53
N ALA A 806 -46.67 25.07 -15.93
CA ALA A 806 -46.35 24.35 -14.71
C ALA A 806 -45.01 23.58 -14.82
N VAL A 807 -44.31 23.45 -13.69
CA VAL A 807 -43.09 22.65 -13.55
C VAL A 807 -43.41 21.26 -13.03
N LEU A 808 -42.61 20.26 -13.41
CA LEU A 808 -42.66 18.92 -12.82
C LEU A 808 -41.70 18.86 -11.63
N GLY A 809 -42.23 18.88 -10.41
CA GLY A 809 -41.41 18.98 -9.20
C GLY A 809 -42.16 18.64 -7.92
N ASP A 810 -41.50 18.81 -6.78
CA ASP A 810 -42.08 18.65 -5.45
C ASP A 810 -42.34 20.03 -4.84
N ALA A 811 -43.59 20.32 -4.49
CA ALA A 811 -44.01 21.67 -4.07
C ALA A 811 -43.21 22.17 -2.86
N GLY A 812 -43.01 21.30 -1.86
CA GLY A 812 -42.28 21.64 -0.65
C GLY A 812 -40.80 21.88 -0.92
N LEU A 813 -40.19 21.09 -1.83
CA LEU A 813 -38.79 21.31 -2.20
C LEU A 813 -38.58 22.59 -3.01
N VAL A 814 -39.46 22.90 -3.97
CA VAL A 814 -39.36 24.15 -4.76
C VAL A 814 -39.59 25.37 -3.86
N GLN A 815 -40.63 25.35 -3.03
CA GLN A 815 -40.92 26.39 -2.03
C GLN A 815 -39.70 26.64 -1.13
N ARG A 816 -39.05 25.57 -0.65
CA ARG A 816 -37.87 25.65 0.22
C ARG A 816 -36.59 26.10 -0.48
N ILE A 817 -36.44 25.84 -1.78
CA ILE A 817 -35.38 26.44 -2.62
C ILE A 817 -35.57 27.96 -2.68
N ILE A 818 -36.77 28.41 -3.07
CA ILE A 818 -37.07 29.82 -3.29
C ILE A 818 -36.99 30.58 -1.96
N ALA A 819 -37.61 30.08 -0.89
CA ALA A 819 -37.54 30.69 0.44
C ALA A 819 -36.09 30.85 0.94
N ASN A 820 -35.22 29.83 0.76
CA ASN A 820 -33.80 29.93 1.11
C ASN A 820 -33.08 31.03 0.32
N ILE A 821 -33.39 31.20 -0.97
CA ILE A 821 -32.77 32.23 -1.81
C ILE A 821 -33.29 33.62 -1.43
N VAL A 822 -34.61 33.77 -1.22
CA VAL A 822 -35.28 35.02 -0.83
C VAL A 822 -34.79 35.53 0.52
N VAL A 823 -34.73 34.67 1.54
CA VAL A 823 -34.23 35.01 2.88
C VAL A 823 -32.75 35.43 2.81
N ASN A 824 -31.94 34.79 1.96
CA ASN A 824 -30.57 35.23 1.72
C ASN A 824 -30.51 36.59 1.01
N GLY A 825 -31.28 36.80 -0.05
CA GLY A 825 -31.37 38.08 -0.76
C GLY A 825 -31.72 39.23 0.19
N ARG A 826 -32.73 39.04 1.06
CA ARG A 826 -33.10 40.03 2.09
C ARG A 826 -32.02 40.24 3.15
N LYS A 827 -31.34 39.18 3.59
CA LYS A 827 -30.25 39.23 4.58
C LYS A 827 -29.02 39.99 4.07
N TYR A 828 -28.65 39.81 2.80
CA TYR A 828 -27.45 40.42 2.22
C TYR A 828 -27.74 41.73 1.45
N ALA A 829 -28.98 41.95 1.03
CA ALA A 829 -29.45 43.13 0.31
C ALA A 829 -30.70 43.77 0.95
N PRO A 830 -30.68 44.15 2.24
CA PRO A 830 -31.88 44.56 2.98
C PRO A 830 -32.60 45.79 2.42
N GLN A 831 -31.89 46.68 1.72
CA GLN A 831 -32.45 47.87 1.07
C GLN A 831 -32.87 47.63 -0.39
N SER A 832 -32.63 46.44 -0.92
CA SER A 832 -32.95 46.10 -2.31
C SER A 832 -34.42 45.72 -2.48
N ARG A 833 -34.95 45.83 -3.69
CA ARG A 833 -36.19 45.14 -4.07
C ARG A 833 -35.81 43.79 -4.65
N LEU A 834 -36.41 42.74 -4.09
CA LEU A 834 -36.24 41.40 -4.62
C LEU A 834 -37.32 41.16 -5.67
N THR A 835 -36.89 40.93 -6.91
CA THR A 835 -37.78 40.66 -8.04
C THR A 835 -37.71 39.19 -8.39
N VAL A 836 -38.84 38.52 -8.56
CA VAL A 836 -38.88 37.12 -9.03
C VAL A 836 -39.54 37.07 -10.40
N LEU A 837 -38.76 36.72 -11.41
CA LEU A 837 -39.21 36.55 -12.79
C LEU A 837 -39.32 35.06 -13.12
N ALA A 838 -40.48 34.62 -13.62
CA ALA A 838 -40.62 33.28 -14.19
C ALA A 838 -40.88 33.37 -15.69
N ARG A 839 -40.11 32.63 -16.50
CA ARG A 839 -40.16 32.64 -17.98
C ARG A 839 -39.93 31.23 -18.55
N PRO A 840 -40.36 30.96 -19.80
CA PRO A 840 -39.96 29.75 -20.52
C PRO A 840 -38.44 29.68 -20.69
N GLY A 841 -37.82 28.58 -20.25
CA GLY A 841 -36.37 28.37 -20.30
C GLY A 841 -35.90 27.58 -21.52
N GLY A 842 -34.60 27.24 -21.54
CA GLY A 842 -33.97 26.45 -22.59
C GLY A 842 -34.25 24.94 -22.53
N VAL A 843 -33.33 24.16 -23.10
CA VAL A 843 -33.32 22.67 -23.02
C VAL A 843 -32.32 22.23 -21.96
N LEU A 844 -32.75 21.36 -21.04
CA LEU A 844 -31.92 20.85 -19.94
C LEU A 844 -30.89 19.79 -20.39
N GLY A 845 -29.77 20.24 -20.95
CA GLY A 845 -28.58 19.41 -21.24
C GLY A 845 -28.36 19.03 -22.72
N GLU A 846 -27.29 18.30 -22.99
CA GLU A 846 -26.77 18.02 -24.36
C GLU A 846 -27.60 17.01 -25.20
N SER A 847 -28.77 16.59 -24.74
CA SER A 847 -29.60 15.58 -25.42
C SER A 847 -30.97 16.13 -25.82
N GLU A 848 -31.35 15.96 -27.08
CA GLU A 848 -32.67 16.31 -27.65
C GLU A 848 -33.85 15.60 -26.96
N ALA A 849 -33.58 14.64 -26.05
CA ALA A 849 -34.58 13.95 -25.24
C ALA A 849 -34.94 14.68 -23.92
N SER A 850 -34.21 15.73 -23.53
CA SER A 850 -34.59 16.59 -22.41
C SER A 850 -35.68 17.57 -22.84
N GLY A 851 -36.74 17.67 -22.05
CA GLY A 851 -37.86 18.59 -22.31
C GLY A 851 -37.47 20.07 -22.18
N ALA A 852 -38.40 20.93 -22.57
CA ALA A 852 -38.31 22.36 -22.30
C ALA A 852 -38.24 22.63 -20.78
N ALA A 853 -37.54 23.69 -20.41
CA ALA A 853 -37.43 24.13 -19.01
C ALA A 853 -38.36 25.30 -18.71
N VAL A 854 -38.51 25.59 -17.42
CA VAL A 854 -38.96 26.88 -16.90
C VAL A 854 -37.81 27.49 -16.11
N GLU A 855 -37.51 28.75 -16.38
CA GLU A 855 -36.47 29.53 -15.72
C GLU A 855 -37.12 30.48 -14.69
N ILE A 856 -36.73 30.35 -13.42
CA ILE A 856 -37.14 31.21 -12.32
C ILE A 856 -35.92 32.01 -11.84
N ARG A 857 -35.89 33.31 -12.14
CA ARG A 857 -34.81 34.23 -11.80
C ARG A 857 -35.19 35.05 -10.57
N MET A 858 -34.44 34.88 -9.49
CA MET A 858 -34.55 35.65 -8.26
C MET A 858 -33.46 36.72 -8.27
N ILE A 859 -33.85 37.98 -8.43
CA ILE A 859 -32.97 39.11 -8.70
C ILE A 859 -32.90 40.02 -7.48
N ASP A 860 -31.70 40.23 -6.94
CA ASP A 860 -31.39 41.32 -6.02
C ASP A 860 -30.44 42.36 -6.65
N HIS A 861 -30.47 43.56 -6.07
CA HIS A 861 -29.53 44.67 -6.31
C HIS A 861 -28.70 44.98 -5.05
N GLY A 862 -28.17 43.94 -4.41
CA GLY A 862 -27.30 44.03 -3.25
C GLY A 862 -25.83 44.26 -3.59
N PRO A 863 -24.89 43.90 -2.67
CA PRO A 863 -23.45 43.96 -2.95
C PRO A 863 -22.98 42.98 -4.03
N GLY A 864 -23.83 42.02 -4.43
CA GLY A 864 -23.54 41.00 -5.44
C GLY A 864 -22.58 39.91 -4.96
N ILE A 865 -22.29 38.97 -5.87
CA ILE A 865 -21.34 37.87 -5.65
C ILE A 865 -20.08 38.15 -6.49
N PRO A 866 -18.85 38.10 -5.94
CA PRO A 866 -17.64 38.27 -6.73
C PRO A 866 -17.55 37.26 -7.87
N GLU A 867 -17.16 37.70 -9.06
CA GLU A 867 -17.17 36.89 -10.30
C GLU A 867 -16.41 35.56 -10.18
N GLY A 868 -15.31 35.53 -9.43
CA GLY A 868 -14.55 34.30 -9.15
C GLY A 868 -15.16 33.34 -8.12
N MET A 869 -16.28 33.70 -7.48
CA MET A 869 -16.90 32.96 -6.37
C MET A 869 -18.33 32.44 -6.69
N MET A 870 -18.82 32.61 -7.92
CA MET A 870 -20.20 32.28 -8.28
C MET A 870 -20.55 30.78 -8.23
N GLN A 871 -19.59 29.90 -8.47
CA GLN A 871 -19.79 28.45 -8.25
C GLN A 871 -19.58 28.08 -6.77
N ASP A 872 -18.63 28.74 -6.12
CA ASP A 872 -18.22 28.55 -4.73
C ASP A 872 -19.32 28.88 -3.71
N VAL A 873 -20.27 29.78 -4.00
CA VAL A 873 -21.41 30.06 -3.10
C VAL A 873 -22.35 28.87 -2.89
N PHE A 874 -22.30 27.87 -3.78
CA PHE A 874 -23.06 26.63 -3.65
C PHE A 874 -22.29 25.53 -2.91
N THR A 875 -21.03 25.76 -2.55
CA THR A 875 -20.23 24.81 -1.76
C THR A 875 -20.74 24.81 -0.31
N PRO A 876 -21.03 23.63 0.29
CA PRO A 876 -21.41 23.56 1.69
C PRO A 876 -20.38 24.21 2.61
N PHE A 877 -20.86 25.00 3.58
CA PHE A 877 -20.05 25.70 4.60
C PHE A 877 -19.20 26.87 4.07
N GLN A 878 -19.33 27.24 2.80
CA GLN A 878 -18.64 28.39 2.24
C GLN A 878 -19.42 29.68 2.56
N ARG A 879 -18.69 30.74 2.95
CA ARG A 879 -19.22 32.07 3.28
C ARG A 879 -18.40 33.14 2.57
N LEU A 880 -19.05 34.21 2.13
CA LEU A 880 -18.42 35.41 1.57
C LEU A 880 -18.55 36.58 2.54
N GLY A 881 -17.47 37.35 2.70
CA GLY A 881 -17.46 38.59 3.48
C GLY A 881 -16.96 38.46 4.93
N ASP A 882 -16.75 39.63 5.54
CA ASP A 882 -16.12 39.78 6.86
C ASP A 882 -17.13 39.63 8.02
N GLN A 883 -16.63 39.29 9.20
CA GLN A 883 -17.46 38.82 10.32
C GLN A 883 -18.20 39.96 11.05
N THR A 884 -19.43 40.27 10.62
CA THR A 884 -20.38 41.07 11.43
C THR A 884 -21.34 40.17 12.21
N ALA A 885 -21.61 40.52 13.47
CA ALA A 885 -22.39 39.69 14.40
C ALA A 885 -23.83 39.37 13.92
N THR A 886 -24.39 40.21 13.04
CA THR A 886 -25.75 40.12 12.52
C THR A 886 -25.93 39.13 11.37
N THR A 887 -24.89 38.78 10.59
CA THR A 887 -25.01 37.93 9.39
C THR A 887 -24.70 36.45 9.64
N ASN A 888 -24.81 35.99 10.89
CA ASN A 888 -24.26 34.71 11.32
C ASN A 888 -25.11 33.49 10.90
N GLY A 889 -24.56 32.55 10.13
CA GLY A 889 -25.22 31.31 9.69
C GLY A 889 -24.29 30.35 8.92
N LEU A 890 -24.69 29.08 8.80
CA LEU A 890 -23.82 27.93 8.45
C LEU A 890 -23.28 27.85 7.02
N GLY A 891 -23.71 28.70 6.07
CA GLY A 891 -23.32 28.55 4.65
C GLY A 891 -23.88 27.28 3.99
N LEU A 892 -25.05 26.82 4.43
CA LEU A 892 -25.71 25.60 3.90
C LEU A 892 -26.88 25.88 2.94
N GLY A 893 -27.57 27.01 3.07
CA GLY A 893 -28.85 27.25 2.38
C GLY A 893 -28.78 27.12 0.86
N LEU A 894 -27.79 27.76 0.22
CA LEU A 894 -27.60 27.66 -1.25
C LEU A 894 -27.13 26.26 -1.69
N ALA A 895 -26.33 25.57 -0.89
CA ALA A 895 -25.89 24.21 -1.18
C ALA A 895 -27.05 23.19 -1.12
N VAL A 896 -27.91 23.33 -0.11
CA VAL A 896 -29.14 22.53 0.03
C VAL A 896 -30.13 22.86 -1.09
N ALA A 897 -30.33 24.14 -1.41
CA ALA A 897 -31.19 24.58 -2.50
C ALA A 897 -30.75 24.00 -3.86
N ARG A 898 -29.44 24.03 -4.15
CA ARG A 898 -28.88 23.42 -5.35
C ARG A 898 -29.08 21.90 -5.37
N GLY A 899 -28.83 21.22 -4.24
CA GLY A 899 -29.04 19.78 -4.12
C GLY A 899 -30.49 19.36 -4.35
N PHE A 900 -31.48 20.16 -3.90
CA PHE A 900 -32.88 19.91 -4.21
C PHE A 900 -33.23 20.16 -5.68
N ALA A 901 -32.68 21.20 -6.32
CA ALA A 901 -32.86 21.44 -7.75
C ALA A 901 -32.31 20.26 -8.59
N GLU A 902 -31.08 19.83 -8.29
CA GLU A 902 -30.42 18.69 -8.95
C GLU A 902 -31.19 17.38 -8.71
N ALA A 903 -31.74 17.13 -7.51
CA ALA A 903 -32.59 15.97 -7.21
C ALA A 903 -33.91 15.95 -8.00
N MET A 904 -34.47 17.13 -8.32
CA MET A 904 -35.63 17.26 -9.20
C MET A 904 -35.29 17.12 -10.69
N GLY A 905 -34.01 17.07 -11.06
CA GLY A 905 -33.55 17.06 -12.46
C GLY A 905 -33.45 18.45 -13.09
N GLY A 906 -33.44 19.50 -12.27
CA GLY A 906 -33.20 20.89 -12.67
C GLY A 906 -31.78 21.37 -12.36
N THR A 907 -31.55 22.68 -12.50
CA THR A 907 -30.26 23.33 -12.18
C THR A 907 -30.48 24.56 -11.29
N LEU A 908 -29.44 24.98 -10.57
CA LEU A 908 -29.42 26.25 -9.85
C LEU A 908 -28.06 26.93 -10.06
N ALA A 909 -28.08 28.14 -10.61
CA ALA A 909 -26.91 28.94 -10.97
C ALA A 909 -26.96 30.35 -10.35
N ALA A 910 -25.83 31.04 -10.34
CA ALA A 910 -25.70 32.43 -9.89
C ALA A 910 -25.04 33.28 -10.99
N GLU A 911 -25.59 34.46 -11.22
CA GLU A 911 -25.18 35.44 -12.23
C GLU A 911 -25.04 36.84 -11.61
N GLN A 912 -24.33 37.77 -12.27
CA GLN A 912 -24.38 39.18 -11.88
C GLN A 912 -25.70 39.80 -12.32
N THR A 913 -26.34 40.55 -11.43
CA THR A 913 -27.45 41.42 -11.83
C THR A 913 -26.92 42.62 -12.63
N PRO A 914 -27.46 42.92 -13.84
CA PRO A 914 -27.11 44.15 -14.57
C PRO A 914 -27.39 45.39 -13.72
N GLY A 915 -26.36 46.22 -13.49
CA GLY A 915 -26.41 47.37 -12.58
C GLY A 915 -25.92 47.10 -11.15
N GLY A 916 -25.54 45.86 -10.83
CA GLY A 916 -25.06 45.43 -9.51
C GLY A 916 -26.11 44.63 -8.75
N GLY A 917 -25.64 43.68 -7.93
CA GLY A 917 -26.44 42.68 -7.22
C GLY A 917 -26.22 41.25 -7.73
N ALA A 918 -26.92 40.28 -7.15
CA ALA A 918 -26.89 38.89 -7.56
C ALA A 918 -28.23 38.43 -8.16
N THR A 919 -28.15 37.62 -9.21
CA THR A 919 -29.30 36.94 -9.81
C THR A 919 -29.12 35.43 -9.63
N LEU A 920 -30.06 34.77 -8.97
CA LEU A 920 -30.08 33.32 -8.78
C LEU A 920 -31.09 32.72 -9.76
N VAL A 921 -30.62 31.82 -10.63
CA VAL A 921 -31.39 31.24 -11.74
C VAL A 921 -31.66 29.78 -11.41
N LEU A 922 -32.94 29.45 -11.17
CA LEU A 922 -33.44 28.10 -10.96
C LEU A 922 -34.11 27.61 -12.24
N GLU A 923 -33.57 26.55 -12.85
CA GLU A 923 -34.20 25.89 -14.00
C GLU A 923 -34.87 24.58 -13.53
N LEU A 924 -36.13 24.38 -13.90
CA LEU A 924 -36.86 23.14 -13.62
C LEU A 924 -37.49 22.56 -14.89
N PRO A 925 -37.69 21.22 -14.99
CA PRO A 925 -38.39 20.62 -16.12
C PRO A 925 -39.83 21.16 -16.22
N ARG A 926 -40.22 21.61 -17.42
CA ARG A 926 -41.61 22.02 -17.71
C ARG A 926 -42.50 20.78 -17.80
N ALA A 927 -43.66 20.81 -17.16
CA ALA A 927 -44.68 19.79 -17.31
C ALA A 927 -45.20 19.78 -18.77
N THR A 928 -45.37 18.58 -19.32
CA THR A 928 -45.97 18.37 -20.64
C THR A 928 -47.49 18.37 -20.55
N GLU A 929 -48.18 18.55 -21.68
CA GLU A 929 -49.65 18.44 -21.74
C GLU A 929 -50.18 17.08 -21.25
N ALA A 930 -49.36 16.02 -21.35
CA ALA A 930 -49.70 14.70 -20.82
C ALA A 930 -49.65 14.67 -19.29
N ASP A 931 -48.60 15.24 -18.68
CA ASP A 931 -48.46 15.31 -17.21
C ASP A 931 -49.62 16.12 -16.58
N VAL A 932 -50.00 17.24 -17.21
CA VAL A 932 -51.13 18.07 -16.77
C VAL A 932 -52.43 17.26 -16.81
N ALA A 933 -52.70 16.56 -17.91
CA ALA A 933 -53.91 15.75 -18.06
C ALA A 933 -53.98 14.51 -17.16
N GLU A 934 -52.84 14.02 -16.66
CA GLU A 934 -52.77 12.94 -15.66
C GLU A 934 -53.05 13.50 -14.25
N ASN A 935 -52.39 14.60 -13.87
CA ASN A 935 -52.60 15.29 -12.59
C ASN A 935 -54.05 15.80 -12.42
N ASP A 936 -54.69 16.27 -13.50
CA ASP A 936 -56.10 16.69 -13.47
C ASP A 936 -57.07 15.51 -13.31
N ARG A 937 -56.69 14.28 -13.70
CA ARG A 937 -57.47 13.07 -13.41
C ARG A 937 -57.32 12.66 -11.96
N GLU A 938 -56.09 12.63 -11.43
CA GLU A 938 -55.85 12.32 -10.02
C GLU A 938 -56.58 13.32 -9.10
N ARG A 939 -56.58 14.62 -9.44
CA ARG A 939 -57.36 15.66 -8.73
C ARG A 939 -58.89 15.51 -8.84
N ALA A 940 -59.40 14.74 -9.81
CA ALA A 940 -60.83 14.48 -9.99
C ALA A 940 -61.29 13.14 -9.39
N GLU A 941 -60.34 12.25 -9.04
CA GLU A 941 -60.58 10.97 -8.37
C GLU A 941 -60.41 11.04 -6.84
N ALA A 942 -59.80 12.11 -6.33
CA ALA A 942 -59.59 12.42 -4.90
C ALA A 942 -60.65 13.38 -4.31
#